data_AF-A0A7J5D2K3-F1
#
_entry.id   AF-A0A7J5D2K3-F1
#
_cell.length_a   1.000
_cell.length_b   1.000
_cell.length_c   1.000
_cell.angle_alpha   90.00
_cell.angle_beta   90.00
_cell.angle_gamma   90.00
#
_symmetry.space_group_name_H-M   'P 1'
#
loop_
_entity.id
_entity.type
_entity.pdbx_description
1 polymer ?
#
loop_
_entity_poly.entity_id
_entity_poly.type
_entity_poly.pdbx_seq_one_letter_code
_entity_poly.pdbx_strand_id
1 'polypeptide(L)'
;MNIRKNIYHLTPQELADFQDALNAIKADGSYDDFIRRHHHAMMTETPASGETPHPSRRNAAHRGPAFAPWHRYFCRELELLLQKKKPNVTLPYWDWSADADSPATAALWNTDPAAGPVYMGGDGDGPNGEVTTGPFAGWTALIEDLATGGLVPRPGGIIRALGSTIGVPDLDLVVFPTAAQVEDAIQNWPVYDTGPWRTASVGSFRNRLEGWNPPPFLPEEGGGSQLHNRVHIWVGGDMGPGTSPNDPVFFLHHCNVDRLWARWQHAHPASPYLPASGGPLGHNLGDTMEHLVTTDATPARSLDYRRTLGFIYDTDPPLVEAVSATVHFFNVPTLETAWRPATFRVRAGSAVTFEVVPGSGLAAPYSLTSLGASVTHTPEVNSDPFDLVRLWLAFTGEGTPGPAAGGTVKIRCVETGQVFDFVLTANTIERQSTGVVFSLDKSGSMNRPAGTGTTRMDMLHEAASRCVELIRDGSGAGMVSFDQDAHPEVKLAPFGPGLAQRADILAAINALAPGGDTSIGDGVEAAYQTLAANGISFTDHAIVVLTDGLENQPKFLNEVSGQIDARTFAIGLGSAQQVSTSALTKLTNGTGGYLLLTDALGTDTDSYFRLSKYFQQILASASNENVVTDPSGVLPASELVRVPFELTEADIEATLTVLTDVSAVDLKLETPAGDVIPEADLAALGVSVQHGTNMIFCRFRLPLPVGVGAHGGTWHVHLRADEGALHEETVTRRASAEKDPARRADLDRLTAHGPRYSVSVSSWSNLRFGARLTQSSMEPGATLRFDAALTEYGQPVEGRAEVVAEVRRPDGVLMRVPLDEELPGAYTGNLTAAMAGVWQARIRAHGHTYGQTRFSREQQLTAAVLVGGDGPPTPRQGSDETEKR
;
A
#
# COMPACT_ATOMS: atom_id res chain seq x y z
N MET A 1 8.24 -14.40 -5.40
CA MET A 1 8.81 -14.90 -6.66
C MET A 1 8.95 -16.42 -6.71
N ASN A 2 8.84 -17.03 -7.91
CA ASN A 2 9.12 -18.45 -8.13
C ASN A 2 10.64 -18.73 -8.11
N ILE A 3 11.14 -19.28 -7.02
CA ILE A 3 12.55 -19.65 -6.84
C ILE A 3 12.66 -21.17 -6.72
N ARG A 4 13.30 -21.83 -7.70
CA ARG A 4 13.63 -23.25 -7.63
C ARG A 4 14.87 -23.45 -6.76
N LYS A 5 14.69 -24.14 -5.64
CA LYS A 5 15.74 -24.41 -4.66
C LYS A 5 16.34 -25.79 -4.81
N ASN A 6 17.55 -25.98 -4.27
CA ASN A 6 18.01 -27.34 -4.00
C ASN A 6 17.00 -28.02 -3.07
N ILE A 7 16.62 -29.27 -3.36
CA ILE A 7 15.68 -30.00 -2.53
C ILE A 7 16.13 -30.07 -1.06
N TYR A 8 17.44 -30.13 -0.81
CA TYR A 8 18.01 -30.14 0.55
C TYR A 8 17.92 -28.81 1.29
N HIS A 9 17.57 -27.72 0.61
CA HIS A 9 17.38 -26.39 1.19
C HIS A 9 15.91 -26.04 1.40
N LEU A 10 14.97 -26.94 1.07
CA LEU A 10 13.57 -26.73 1.36
C LEU A 10 13.32 -26.78 2.88
N THR A 11 12.49 -25.87 3.36
CA THR A 11 11.93 -25.97 4.70
C THR A 11 11.00 -27.19 4.80
N PRO A 12 10.73 -27.72 6.01
CA PRO A 12 9.81 -28.83 6.18
C PRO A 12 8.42 -28.58 5.58
N GLN A 13 7.93 -27.33 5.64
CA GLN A 13 6.65 -26.94 5.06
C GLN A 13 6.69 -26.91 3.53
N GLU A 14 7.74 -26.35 2.92
CA GLU A 14 7.91 -26.35 1.46
C GLU A 14 8.00 -27.78 0.90
N LEU A 15 8.72 -28.66 1.59
CA LEU A 15 8.83 -30.08 1.22
C LEU A 15 7.47 -30.78 1.27
N ALA A 16 6.71 -30.58 2.37
CA ALA A 16 5.38 -31.16 2.52
C ALA A 16 4.41 -30.64 1.44
N ASP A 17 4.38 -29.33 1.19
CA ASP A 17 3.50 -28.74 0.18
C ASP A 17 3.83 -29.23 -1.23
N PHE A 18 5.11 -29.43 -1.54
CA PHE A 18 5.56 -30.02 -2.82
C PHE A 18 5.07 -31.47 -2.98
N GLN A 19 5.28 -32.32 -1.97
CA GLN A 19 4.84 -33.72 -1.97
C GLN A 19 3.32 -33.85 -2.06
N ASP A 20 2.59 -33.05 -1.28
CA ASP A 20 1.13 -32.99 -1.30
C ASP A 20 0.59 -32.58 -2.66
N ALA A 21 1.18 -31.54 -3.28
CA ALA A 21 0.77 -31.06 -4.59
C ALA A 21 0.98 -32.12 -5.68
N LEU A 22 2.11 -32.85 -5.66
CA LEU A 22 2.38 -33.96 -6.57
C LEU A 22 1.37 -35.10 -6.40
N ASN A 23 1.13 -35.53 -5.16
CA ASN A 23 0.15 -36.57 -4.86
C ASN A 23 -1.27 -36.17 -5.29
N ALA A 24 -1.65 -34.90 -5.12
CA ALA A 24 -2.95 -34.39 -5.54
C ALA A 24 -3.16 -34.47 -7.06
N ILE A 25 -2.15 -34.10 -7.87
CA ILE A 25 -2.24 -34.16 -9.34
C ILE A 25 -2.04 -35.58 -9.90
N LYS A 26 -1.41 -36.48 -9.14
CA LYS A 26 -1.38 -37.90 -9.46
C LYS A 26 -2.76 -38.53 -9.24
N ALA A 27 -3.42 -38.21 -8.13
CA ALA A 27 -4.72 -38.75 -7.78
C ALA A 27 -5.85 -38.34 -8.76
N ASP A 28 -5.79 -37.13 -9.31
CA ASP A 28 -6.75 -36.67 -10.33
C ASP A 28 -6.38 -37.06 -11.78
N GLY A 29 -5.25 -37.77 -11.96
CA GLY A 29 -4.78 -38.26 -13.26
C GLY A 29 -4.04 -37.22 -14.10
N SER A 30 -3.92 -35.96 -13.66
CA SER A 30 -3.24 -34.92 -14.43
C SER A 30 -1.74 -35.18 -14.57
N TYR A 31 -1.09 -35.83 -13.60
CA TYR A 31 0.33 -36.21 -13.70
C TYR A 31 0.57 -37.22 -14.83
N ASP A 32 -0.38 -38.12 -15.09
CA ASP A 32 -0.23 -39.17 -16.10
C ASP A 32 -0.10 -38.61 -17.52
N ASP A 33 -0.65 -37.42 -17.78
CA ASP A 33 -0.46 -36.70 -19.04
C ASP A 33 1.02 -36.38 -19.31
N PHE A 34 1.80 -36.02 -18.28
CA PHE A 34 3.23 -35.77 -18.43
C PHE A 34 3.98 -37.03 -18.88
N ILE A 35 3.64 -38.19 -18.31
CA ILE A 35 4.24 -39.47 -18.71
C ILE A 35 3.94 -39.75 -20.19
N ARG A 36 2.68 -39.55 -20.63
CA ARG A 36 2.28 -39.76 -22.03
C ARG A 36 3.00 -38.80 -22.97
N ARG A 37 3.02 -37.51 -22.65
CA ARG A 37 3.63 -36.47 -23.50
C ARG A 37 5.13 -36.68 -23.69
N HIS A 38 5.84 -37.00 -22.61
CA HIS A 38 7.27 -37.33 -22.69
C HIS A 38 7.52 -38.58 -23.56
N HIS A 39 6.74 -39.65 -23.34
CA HIS A 39 6.82 -40.86 -24.16
C HIS A 39 6.57 -40.56 -25.64
N HIS A 40 5.51 -39.83 -25.97
CA HIS A 40 5.19 -39.46 -27.35
C HIS A 40 6.27 -38.57 -27.99
N ALA A 41 6.84 -37.62 -27.24
CA ALA A 41 7.96 -36.81 -27.71
C ALA A 41 9.19 -37.66 -28.03
N MET A 42 9.47 -38.70 -27.22
CA MET A 42 10.57 -39.63 -27.47
C MET A 42 10.36 -40.52 -28.69
N MET A 43 9.11 -40.87 -29.00
CA MET A 43 8.74 -41.68 -30.18
C MET A 43 8.56 -40.86 -31.46
N THR A 44 8.56 -39.53 -31.36
CA THR A 44 8.42 -38.63 -32.52
C THR A 44 9.79 -38.31 -33.11
N GLU A 45 10.15 -39.00 -34.19
CA GLU A 45 11.44 -38.82 -34.88
C GLU A 45 11.52 -37.49 -35.63
N THR A 46 12.67 -36.81 -35.56
CA THR A 46 12.92 -35.49 -36.17
C THR A 46 14.09 -35.56 -37.18
N PRO A 47 13.93 -36.22 -38.34
CA PRO A 47 14.99 -36.34 -39.34
C PRO A 47 15.34 -34.98 -39.96
N ALA A 48 16.64 -34.74 -40.22
CA ALA A 48 17.06 -33.60 -41.02
C ALA A 48 16.77 -33.85 -42.51
N SER A 49 16.81 -32.79 -43.34
CA SER A 49 16.68 -32.95 -44.78
C SER A 49 17.74 -33.93 -45.33
N GLY A 50 17.27 -34.97 -46.03
CA GLY A 50 18.13 -36.03 -46.58
C GLY A 50 18.49 -37.15 -45.60
N GLU A 51 18.06 -37.12 -44.34
CA GLU A 51 18.22 -38.22 -43.40
C GLU A 51 17.05 -39.22 -43.49
N THR A 52 17.36 -40.51 -43.50
CA THR A 52 16.36 -41.55 -43.25
C THR A 52 15.88 -41.48 -41.78
N PRO A 53 14.57 -41.53 -41.51
CA PRO A 53 14.05 -41.71 -40.16
C PRO A 53 14.70 -42.93 -39.48
N HIS A 54 15.09 -42.78 -38.22
CA HIS A 54 15.65 -43.88 -37.43
C HIS A 54 15.50 -43.58 -35.92
N PRO A 55 14.99 -44.53 -35.11
CA PRO A 55 14.57 -44.28 -33.74
C PRO A 55 15.73 -43.92 -32.79
N SER A 56 16.96 -44.28 -33.16
CA SER A 56 18.16 -43.94 -32.38
C SER A 56 18.84 -42.61 -32.77
N ARG A 57 18.34 -41.88 -33.78
CA ARG A 57 19.02 -40.67 -34.29
C ARG A 57 18.66 -39.40 -33.52
N ARG A 58 17.39 -39.00 -33.55
CA ARG A 58 16.89 -37.72 -33.05
C ARG A 58 15.38 -37.81 -32.82
N ASN A 59 14.87 -37.21 -31.75
CA ASN A 59 13.44 -37.10 -31.50
C ASN A 59 13.08 -35.71 -30.95
N ALA A 60 11.79 -35.44 -30.77
CA ALA A 60 11.29 -34.12 -30.42
C ALA A 60 11.85 -33.54 -29.10
N ALA A 61 12.24 -34.39 -28.15
CA ALA A 61 12.69 -33.97 -26.81
C ALA A 61 14.15 -34.32 -26.49
N HIS A 62 14.81 -35.20 -27.25
CA HIS A 62 16.12 -35.76 -26.93
C HIS A 62 16.99 -35.93 -28.18
N ARG A 63 18.27 -36.21 -27.93
CA ARG A 63 19.29 -36.54 -28.92
C ARG A 63 19.50 -35.44 -29.94
N GLY A 64 19.09 -34.22 -29.64
CA GLY A 64 19.15 -33.08 -30.55
C GLY A 64 19.01 -31.75 -29.81
N PRO A 65 19.18 -30.62 -30.51
CA PRO A 65 19.24 -29.28 -29.92
C PRO A 65 18.03 -28.88 -29.07
N ALA A 66 16.88 -29.53 -29.20
CA ALA A 66 15.68 -29.17 -28.45
C ALA A 66 15.70 -29.72 -27.02
N PHE A 67 16.68 -30.55 -26.67
CA PHE A 67 16.75 -31.25 -25.38
C PHE A 67 16.58 -30.32 -24.17
N ALA A 68 17.46 -29.32 -24.03
CA ALA A 68 17.38 -28.39 -22.90
C ALA A 68 16.10 -27.52 -22.92
N PRO A 69 15.74 -26.83 -24.03
CA PRO A 69 14.54 -25.99 -24.04
C PRO A 69 13.23 -26.79 -23.88
N TRP A 70 13.13 -28.00 -24.41
CA TRP A 70 11.93 -28.84 -24.28
C TRP A 70 11.69 -29.21 -22.81
N HIS A 71 12.73 -29.71 -22.12
CA HIS A 71 12.62 -30.08 -20.71
C HIS A 71 12.41 -28.88 -19.78
N ARG A 72 12.98 -27.71 -20.09
CA ARG A 72 12.70 -26.45 -19.37
C ARG A 72 11.21 -26.13 -19.35
N TYR A 73 10.55 -26.19 -20.52
CA TYR A 73 9.10 -26.00 -20.61
C TYR A 73 8.35 -27.11 -19.90
N PHE A 74 8.74 -28.37 -20.08
CA PHE A 74 8.10 -29.51 -19.46
C PHE A 74 8.09 -29.42 -17.92
N CYS A 75 9.21 -29.03 -17.31
CA CYS A 75 9.29 -28.73 -15.88
C CYS A 75 8.40 -27.53 -15.50
N ARG A 76 8.41 -26.43 -16.28
CA ARG A 76 7.57 -25.26 -15.99
C ARG A 76 6.08 -25.56 -16.06
N GLU A 77 5.64 -26.39 -17.00
CA GLU A 77 4.23 -26.81 -17.11
C GLU A 77 3.79 -27.61 -15.88
N LEU A 78 4.65 -28.49 -15.34
CA LEU A 78 4.36 -29.21 -14.10
C LEU A 78 4.28 -28.23 -12.93
N GLU A 79 5.25 -27.33 -12.80
CA GLU A 79 5.28 -26.32 -11.74
C GLU A 79 4.00 -25.47 -11.71
N LEU A 80 3.56 -24.98 -12.87
CA LEU A 80 2.30 -24.22 -13.00
C LEU A 80 1.08 -25.06 -12.62
N LEU A 81 1.09 -26.37 -12.88
CA LEU A 81 0.02 -27.27 -12.46
C LEU A 81 0.03 -27.49 -10.94
N LEU A 82 1.20 -27.64 -10.31
CA LEU A 82 1.34 -27.74 -8.85
C LEU A 82 0.84 -26.46 -8.17
N GLN A 83 1.13 -25.29 -8.75
CA GLN A 83 0.70 -23.99 -8.24
C GLN A 83 -0.82 -23.82 -8.22
N LYS A 84 -1.57 -24.54 -9.07
CA LYS A 84 -3.04 -24.60 -8.99
C LYS A 84 -3.55 -25.31 -7.73
N LYS A 85 -2.75 -26.19 -7.13
CA LYS A 85 -3.06 -26.86 -5.86
C LYS A 85 -2.49 -26.10 -4.66
N LYS A 86 -1.28 -25.58 -4.78
CA LYS A 86 -0.54 -24.85 -3.73
C LYS A 86 0.21 -23.66 -4.34
N PRO A 87 -0.30 -22.41 -4.22
CA PRO A 87 0.18 -21.26 -5.01
C PRO A 87 1.68 -20.94 -4.93
N ASN A 88 2.34 -21.24 -3.81
CA ASN A 88 3.75 -20.91 -3.58
C ASN A 88 4.71 -22.08 -3.83
N VAL A 89 4.21 -23.25 -4.28
CA VAL A 89 5.07 -24.40 -4.60
C VAL A 89 5.86 -24.11 -5.88
N THR A 90 7.15 -24.43 -5.84
CA THR A 90 8.04 -24.45 -7.00
C THR A 90 8.68 -25.83 -7.13
N LEU A 91 9.18 -26.18 -8.31
CA LEU A 91 9.91 -27.44 -8.45
C LEU A 91 11.31 -27.31 -7.84
N PRO A 92 11.69 -28.19 -6.90
CA PRO A 92 13.08 -28.25 -6.46
C PRO A 92 13.94 -28.96 -7.51
N TYR A 93 15.25 -28.75 -7.43
CA TYR A 93 16.23 -29.54 -8.18
C TYR A 93 17.01 -30.47 -7.24
N TRP A 94 17.47 -31.60 -7.79
CA TRP A 94 18.42 -32.49 -7.13
C TRP A 94 19.82 -32.26 -7.69
N ASP A 95 20.71 -31.68 -6.88
CA ASP A 95 22.12 -31.58 -7.25
C ASP A 95 22.84 -32.91 -7.07
N TRP A 96 22.60 -33.84 -7.99
CA TRP A 96 23.21 -35.16 -7.98
C TRP A 96 24.74 -35.12 -7.94
N SER A 97 25.37 -34.06 -8.43
CA SER A 97 26.84 -33.96 -8.41
C SER A 97 27.43 -33.82 -7.00
N ALA A 98 26.62 -33.34 -6.05
CA ALA A 98 26.98 -33.24 -4.64
C ALA A 98 26.90 -34.59 -3.91
N ASP A 99 26.13 -35.55 -4.43
CA ASP A 99 25.97 -36.89 -3.86
C ASP A 99 26.93 -37.92 -4.47
N ALA A 100 27.80 -37.50 -5.39
CA ALA A 100 28.62 -38.40 -6.20
C ALA A 100 29.55 -39.32 -5.40
N ASP A 101 29.97 -38.91 -4.21
CA ASP A 101 30.82 -39.72 -3.33
C ASP A 101 30.06 -40.89 -2.69
N SER A 102 28.74 -40.78 -2.52
CA SER A 102 27.90 -41.78 -1.84
C SER A 102 26.44 -41.75 -2.32
N PRO A 103 26.19 -41.96 -3.63
CA PRO A 103 24.91 -41.66 -4.26
C PRO A 103 23.77 -42.60 -3.79
N ALA A 104 24.10 -43.85 -3.45
CA ALA A 104 23.14 -44.84 -2.95
C ALA A 104 22.66 -44.55 -1.52
N THR A 105 23.44 -43.81 -0.74
CA THR A 105 23.11 -43.43 0.64
C THR A 105 22.84 -41.93 0.79
N ALA A 106 22.63 -41.23 -0.33
CA ALA A 106 22.30 -39.82 -0.34
C ALA A 106 21.02 -39.57 0.47
N ALA A 107 20.94 -38.42 1.14
CA ALA A 107 19.79 -38.06 1.97
C ALA A 107 18.46 -38.04 1.17
N LEU A 108 18.52 -37.90 -0.16
CA LEU A 108 17.37 -37.96 -1.05
C LEU A 108 16.55 -39.25 -0.87
N TRP A 109 17.24 -40.35 -0.61
CA TRP A 109 16.69 -41.70 -0.51
C TRP A 109 16.36 -42.12 0.92
N ASN A 110 16.45 -41.19 1.89
CA ASN A 110 16.14 -41.48 3.28
C ASN A 110 14.68 -41.97 3.42
N THR A 111 14.51 -43.11 4.09
CA THR A 111 13.21 -43.72 4.36
C THR A 111 12.80 -43.61 5.83
N ASP A 112 13.70 -43.17 6.71
CA ASP A 112 13.45 -43.06 8.14
C ASP A 112 13.22 -41.60 8.54
N PRO A 113 11.98 -41.19 8.90
CA PRO A 113 11.70 -39.82 9.34
C PRO A 113 12.41 -39.45 10.64
N ALA A 114 12.90 -40.41 11.42
CA ALA A 114 13.72 -40.14 12.61
C ALA A 114 15.18 -39.80 12.27
N ALA A 115 15.68 -40.23 11.11
CA ALA A 115 17.03 -39.96 10.63
C ALA A 115 17.14 -38.62 9.88
N GLY A 116 16.02 -38.05 9.46
CA GLY A 116 15.97 -36.77 8.74
C GLY A 116 14.73 -36.66 7.85
N PRO A 117 14.64 -35.63 7.00
CA PRO A 117 13.53 -35.49 6.05
C PRO A 117 13.45 -36.69 5.10
N VAL A 118 12.23 -37.11 4.77
CA VAL A 118 11.96 -38.14 3.76
C VAL A 118 11.56 -37.41 2.48
N TYR A 119 12.45 -37.41 1.48
CA TYR A 119 12.25 -36.63 0.25
C TYR A 119 11.49 -37.43 -0.82
N MET A 120 12.14 -38.42 -1.45
CA MET A 120 11.59 -39.11 -2.63
C MET A 120 11.21 -40.58 -2.39
N GLY A 121 11.49 -41.11 -1.20
CA GLY A 121 11.43 -42.55 -0.91
C GLY A 121 12.71 -43.29 -1.33
N GLY A 122 12.89 -44.52 -0.87
CA GLY A 122 14.12 -45.29 -1.05
C GLY A 122 14.21 -46.01 -2.41
N ASP A 123 15.09 -47.02 -2.44
CA ASP A 123 15.25 -47.96 -3.54
C ASP A 123 14.04 -48.93 -3.65
N GLY A 124 14.00 -49.72 -4.72
CA GLY A 124 12.98 -50.76 -4.92
C GLY A 124 13.20 -51.95 -3.99
N ASP A 125 12.36 -52.07 -2.95
CA ASP A 125 12.38 -53.14 -1.95
C ASP A 125 11.18 -54.10 -2.02
N GLY A 126 10.27 -53.85 -2.96
CA GLY A 126 9.15 -54.72 -3.31
C GLY A 126 9.55 -56.02 -4.03
N PRO A 127 8.64 -57.00 -4.13
CA PRO A 127 8.92 -58.32 -4.71
C PRO A 127 9.37 -58.29 -6.18
N ASN A 128 9.01 -57.25 -6.93
CA ASN A 128 9.44 -57.02 -8.31
C ASN A 128 10.30 -55.74 -8.46
N GLY A 129 10.87 -55.23 -7.36
CA GLY A 129 11.66 -54.00 -7.33
C GLY A 129 10.82 -52.72 -7.19
N GLU A 130 9.58 -52.83 -6.71
CA GLU A 130 8.72 -51.66 -6.52
C GLU A 130 9.15 -50.84 -5.29
N VAL A 131 9.00 -49.52 -5.36
CA VAL A 131 9.27 -48.63 -4.22
C VAL A 131 8.12 -48.73 -3.21
N THR A 132 8.41 -49.22 -2.00
CA THR A 132 7.40 -49.36 -0.94
C THR A 132 7.49 -48.29 0.16
N THR A 133 8.47 -47.39 0.07
CA THR A 133 8.76 -46.36 1.08
C THR A 133 8.65 -44.93 0.54
N GLY A 134 8.38 -43.98 1.44
CA GLY A 134 8.30 -42.55 1.09
C GLY A 134 6.94 -42.08 0.55
N PRO A 135 6.84 -40.79 0.19
CA PRO A 135 5.56 -40.11 -0.11
C PRO A 135 4.91 -40.54 -1.42
N PHE A 136 5.64 -41.25 -2.30
CA PHE A 136 5.19 -41.68 -3.62
C PHE A 136 5.03 -43.21 -3.71
N ALA A 137 5.15 -43.91 -2.58
CA ALA A 137 4.83 -45.33 -2.52
C ALA A 137 3.39 -45.58 -2.97
N GLY A 138 3.18 -46.61 -3.79
CA GLY A 138 1.85 -46.98 -4.30
C GLY A 138 1.39 -46.19 -5.54
N TRP A 139 2.22 -45.31 -6.11
CA TRP A 139 1.93 -44.71 -7.42
C TRP A 139 1.86 -45.76 -8.53
N THR A 140 0.76 -45.79 -9.28
CA THR A 140 0.63 -46.65 -10.48
C THR A 140 1.47 -46.08 -11.62
N ALA A 141 2.41 -46.89 -12.13
CA ALA A 141 3.22 -46.54 -13.29
C ALA A 141 2.46 -46.80 -14.60
N LEU A 142 2.73 -46.03 -15.66
CA LEU A 142 2.30 -46.30 -17.03
C LEU A 142 3.47 -46.86 -17.84
N ILE A 143 3.28 -48.03 -18.44
CA ILE A 143 4.29 -48.73 -19.24
C ILE A 143 3.81 -48.91 -20.68
N GLU A 144 4.75 -49.01 -21.61
CA GLU A 144 4.44 -49.34 -22.99
C GLU A 144 4.02 -50.82 -23.11
N ASP A 145 2.85 -51.04 -23.68
CA ASP A 145 2.41 -52.35 -24.14
C ASP A 145 3.07 -52.63 -25.49
N LEU A 146 4.08 -53.50 -25.49
CA LEU A 146 4.85 -53.86 -26.67
C LEU A 146 4.01 -54.51 -27.79
N ALA A 147 2.79 -54.99 -27.49
CA ALA A 147 1.90 -55.55 -28.51
C ALA A 147 1.08 -54.47 -29.24
N THR A 148 0.75 -53.36 -28.57
CA THR A 148 -0.13 -52.30 -29.10
C THR A 148 0.57 -50.97 -29.34
N GLY A 149 1.76 -50.75 -28.76
CA GLY A 149 2.47 -49.47 -28.71
C GLY A 149 1.78 -48.42 -27.83
N GLY A 150 0.72 -48.79 -27.11
CA GLY A 150 -0.03 -47.92 -26.21
C GLY A 150 0.52 -47.94 -24.77
N LEU A 151 0.10 -46.99 -23.95
CA LEU A 151 0.48 -46.94 -22.53
C LEU A 151 -0.60 -47.56 -21.64
N VAL A 152 -0.21 -48.58 -20.86
CA VAL A 152 -1.09 -49.33 -19.93
C VAL A 152 -0.59 -49.21 -18.49
N PRO A 153 -1.48 -49.21 -17.48
CA PRO A 153 -1.07 -49.17 -16.09
C PRO A 153 -0.38 -50.47 -15.65
N ARG A 154 0.78 -50.36 -14.99
CA ARG A 154 1.46 -51.47 -14.31
C ARG A 154 1.04 -51.50 -12.84
N PRO A 155 0.36 -52.56 -12.36
CA PRO A 155 0.09 -52.74 -10.93
C PRO A 155 1.41 -53.01 -10.18
N GLY A 156 1.51 -52.56 -8.93
CA GLY A 156 2.66 -52.84 -8.06
C GLY A 156 3.45 -51.61 -7.61
N GLY A 157 3.42 -50.51 -8.37
CA GLY A 157 4.14 -49.28 -8.02
C GLY A 157 5.15 -48.84 -9.08
N ILE A 158 5.84 -47.72 -8.81
CA ILE A 158 7.05 -47.34 -9.53
C ILE A 158 8.22 -48.25 -9.13
N ILE A 159 9.15 -48.50 -10.05
CA ILE A 159 10.33 -49.35 -9.84
C ILE A 159 11.58 -48.49 -9.83
N ARG A 160 12.46 -48.72 -8.84
CA ARG A 160 13.83 -48.17 -8.76
C ARG A 160 14.83 -49.31 -8.59
N ALA A 161 16.04 -49.11 -9.07
CA ALA A 161 17.13 -50.08 -8.93
C ALA A 161 18.47 -49.33 -8.80
N LEU A 162 18.64 -48.62 -7.68
CA LEU A 162 19.73 -47.66 -7.49
C LEU A 162 21.10 -48.35 -7.63
N GLY A 163 21.91 -47.89 -8.59
CA GLY A 163 23.25 -48.42 -8.86
C GLY A 163 23.28 -49.85 -9.42
N SER A 164 22.14 -50.41 -9.85
CA SER A 164 22.06 -51.76 -10.42
C SER A 164 22.60 -51.83 -11.85
N THR A 165 23.30 -52.92 -12.18
CA THR A 165 23.85 -53.19 -13.52
C THR A 165 22.99 -54.19 -14.33
N ILE A 166 21.79 -54.53 -13.86
CA ILE A 166 20.94 -55.53 -14.52
C ILE A 166 20.49 -55.01 -15.90
N GLY A 167 20.96 -55.67 -16.96
CA GLY A 167 20.55 -55.40 -18.35
C GLY A 167 21.50 -54.53 -19.18
N VAL A 168 22.68 -54.13 -18.66
CA VAL A 168 23.64 -53.28 -19.40
C VAL A 168 24.98 -54.03 -19.59
N PRO A 169 25.51 -54.22 -20.82
CA PRO A 169 26.54 -55.23 -21.07
C PRO A 169 28.01 -54.83 -20.83
N ASP A 170 28.35 -53.58 -20.48
CA ASP A 170 29.76 -53.15 -20.39
C ASP A 170 30.11 -52.43 -19.08
N LEU A 171 31.31 -52.73 -18.62
CA LEU A 171 31.99 -52.28 -17.40
C LEU A 171 32.28 -50.77 -17.48
N ASP A 172 31.55 -49.95 -16.70
CA ASP A 172 31.97 -48.65 -16.11
C ASP A 172 30.82 -47.95 -15.32
N LEU A 173 29.85 -48.72 -14.78
CA LEU A 173 28.53 -48.23 -14.34
C LEU A 173 28.41 -47.83 -12.85
N VAL A 174 29.52 -47.83 -12.10
CA VAL A 174 29.56 -47.43 -10.68
C VAL A 174 29.82 -45.93 -10.49
N VAL A 175 30.24 -45.23 -11.56
CA VAL A 175 30.62 -43.81 -11.47
C VAL A 175 29.39 -42.91 -11.63
N PHE A 176 29.02 -42.24 -10.54
CA PHE A 176 28.01 -41.18 -10.55
C PHE A 176 28.62 -39.87 -11.04
N PRO A 177 27.87 -39.00 -11.72
CA PRO A 177 28.43 -37.76 -12.24
C PRO A 177 28.97 -36.84 -11.14
N THR A 178 30.22 -36.38 -11.28
CA THR A 178 30.89 -35.57 -10.25
C THR A 178 30.75 -34.06 -10.48
N ALA A 179 30.95 -33.27 -9.43
CA ALA A 179 31.00 -31.81 -9.54
C ALA A 179 32.08 -31.33 -10.53
N ALA A 180 33.23 -32.01 -10.60
CA ALA A 180 34.30 -31.68 -11.55
C ALA A 180 33.86 -31.84 -13.01
N GLN A 181 33.11 -32.91 -13.32
CA GLN A 181 32.56 -33.12 -14.67
C GLN A 181 31.49 -32.07 -15.03
N VAL A 182 30.68 -31.66 -14.05
CA VAL A 182 29.71 -30.58 -14.22
C VAL A 182 30.41 -29.25 -14.52
N GLU A 183 31.43 -28.89 -13.73
CA GLU A 183 32.18 -27.65 -13.96
C GLU A 183 32.95 -27.67 -15.29
N ASP A 184 33.53 -28.81 -15.68
CA ASP A 184 34.14 -28.96 -17.01
C ASP A 184 33.12 -28.67 -18.12
N ALA A 185 31.95 -29.32 -18.06
CA ALA A 185 30.88 -29.13 -19.05
C ALA A 185 30.44 -27.67 -19.14
N ILE A 186 30.34 -26.97 -18.02
CA ILE A 186 29.94 -25.56 -17.99
C ILE A 186 31.04 -24.65 -18.51
N GLN A 187 32.29 -24.79 -18.07
CA GLN A 187 33.35 -23.81 -18.35
C GLN A 187 34.03 -24.03 -19.71
N ASN A 188 34.23 -25.29 -20.12
CA ASN A 188 35.13 -25.63 -21.23
C ASN A 188 34.42 -25.96 -22.55
N TRP A 189 33.08 -25.97 -22.58
CA TRP A 189 32.28 -26.27 -23.77
C TRP A 189 31.46 -25.05 -24.21
N PRO A 190 32.08 -24.01 -24.81
CA PRO A 190 31.41 -22.72 -25.04
C PRO A 190 30.38 -22.74 -26.19
N VAL A 191 30.26 -23.82 -26.95
CA VAL A 191 29.34 -23.92 -28.10
C VAL A 191 28.12 -24.74 -27.71
N TYR A 192 26.92 -24.16 -27.84
CA TYR A 192 25.66 -24.80 -27.46
C TYR A 192 25.49 -26.17 -28.11
N ASP A 193 25.53 -26.24 -29.45
CA ASP A 193 25.49 -27.48 -30.20
C ASP A 193 26.22 -27.34 -31.53
N THR A 194 26.51 -28.46 -32.17
CA THR A 194 27.21 -28.52 -33.47
C THR A 194 26.53 -29.49 -34.42
N GLY A 195 26.71 -29.28 -35.73
CA GLY A 195 26.30 -30.26 -36.74
C GLY A 195 26.96 -31.62 -36.47
N PRO A 196 26.25 -32.75 -36.65
CA PRO A 196 24.96 -32.93 -37.33
C PRO A 196 23.72 -32.83 -36.40
N TRP A 197 23.79 -32.06 -35.31
CA TRP A 197 22.67 -31.77 -34.40
C TRP A 197 22.08 -33.03 -33.77
N ARG A 198 22.92 -34.02 -33.45
CA ARG A 198 22.47 -35.30 -32.90
C ARG A 198 23.46 -35.88 -31.88
N THR A 199 23.31 -37.15 -31.50
CA THR A 199 24.25 -37.85 -30.60
C THR A 199 25.70 -37.87 -31.09
N ALA A 200 25.94 -37.69 -32.39
CA ALA A 200 27.28 -37.61 -32.98
C ALA A 200 27.87 -36.19 -33.04
N SER A 201 27.21 -35.20 -32.44
CA SER A 201 27.72 -33.83 -32.39
C SER A 201 28.96 -33.73 -31.49
N VAL A 202 30.06 -33.22 -32.04
CA VAL A 202 31.36 -33.07 -31.38
C VAL A 202 31.59 -31.61 -31.01
N GLY A 203 32.18 -31.32 -29.85
CA GLY A 203 32.34 -29.95 -29.36
C GLY A 203 31.01 -29.30 -28.95
N SER A 204 29.99 -30.12 -28.65
CA SER A 204 28.63 -29.68 -28.33
C SER A 204 28.35 -29.75 -26.84
N PHE A 205 28.03 -28.62 -26.21
CA PHE A 205 27.60 -28.55 -24.82
C PHE A 205 26.31 -29.35 -24.60
N ARG A 206 25.28 -29.16 -25.45
CA ARG A 206 24.01 -29.90 -25.36
C ARG A 206 24.26 -31.39 -25.35
N ASN A 207 25.10 -31.90 -26.26
CA ASN A 207 25.39 -33.33 -26.37
C ASN A 207 26.24 -33.85 -25.19
N ARG A 208 27.12 -33.01 -24.63
CA ARG A 208 27.88 -33.28 -23.40
C ARG A 208 26.94 -33.36 -22.19
N LEU A 209 26.08 -32.36 -21.99
CA LEU A 209 25.10 -32.26 -20.91
C LEU A 209 24.10 -33.41 -20.94
N GLU A 210 23.55 -33.72 -22.12
CA GLU A 210 22.63 -34.84 -22.32
C GLU A 210 23.31 -36.18 -22.01
N GLY A 211 24.61 -36.30 -22.32
CA GLY A 211 25.44 -37.42 -21.86
C GLY A 211 25.87 -38.40 -22.96
N TRP A 212 26.04 -37.94 -24.20
CA TRP A 212 26.48 -38.77 -25.33
C TRP A 212 27.95 -38.55 -25.73
N ASN A 213 28.62 -37.54 -25.16
CA ASN A 213 29.99 -37.13 -25.49
C ASN A 213 30.90 -37.13 -24.21
N PRO A 214 32.11 -37.76 -24.22
CA PRO A 214 32.75 -38.46 -25.34
C PRO A 214 31.95 -39.67 -25.82
N PRO A 215 31.98 -40.01 -27.14
CA PRO A 215 31.39 -41.24 -27.63
C PRO A 215 31.98 -42.44 -26.87
N PRO A 216 31.23 -43.54 -26.69
CA PRO A 216 31.59 -44.68 -25.83
C PRO A 216 32.90 -45.42 -26.16
N PHE A 217 33.70 -44.91 -27.10
CA PHE A 217 34.95 -45.49 -27.59
C PHE A 217 36.19 -44.59 -27.40
N LEU A 218 36.10 -43.47 -26.65
CA LEU A 218 37.26 -42.64 -26.30
C LEU A 218 37.62 -42.77 -24.80
N PRO A 219 38.92 -42.81 -24.45
CA PRO A 219 39.38 -43.07 -23.09
C PRO A 219 39.42 -41.77 -22.27
N GLU A 220 38.27 -41.33 -21.75
CA GLU A 220 38.24 -40.90 -20.34
C GLU A 220 37.99 -42.17 -19.53
N GLU A 221 38.66 -42.34 -18.38
CA GLU A 221 38.36 -43.47 -17.48
C GLU A 221 36.85 -43.48 -17.17
N GLY A 222 36.11 -44.50 -17.63
CA GLY A 222 34.65 -44.59 -17.44
C GLY A 222 33.77 -44.62 -18.70
N GLY A 223 34.21 -45.15 -19.85
CA GLY A 223 33.50 -45.13 -21.13
C GLY A 223 31.97 -45.36 -21.03
N GLY A 224 31.16 -44.60 -21.79
CA GLY A 224 29.69 -44.72 -21.79
C GLY A 224 28.92 -43.42 -21.49
N SER A 225 27.60 -43.53 -21.25
CA SER A 225 26.68 -42.40 -20.96
C SER A 225 27.19 -41.48 -19.85
N GLN A 226 26.99 -40.17 -19.93
CA GLN A 226 27.49 -39.19 -18.93
C GLN A 226 26.35 -38.32 -18.37
N LEU A 227 26.64 -37.51 -17.34
CA LEU A 227 25.75 -36.46 -16.80
C LEU A 227 24.27 -36.89 -16.74
N HIS A 228 23.37 -36.27 -17.52
CA HIS A 228 21.94 -36.59 -17.57
C HIS A 228 21.67 -38.09 -17.80
N ASN A 229 22.16 -38.66 -18.90
CA ASN A 229 21.93 -40.07 -19.22
C ASN A 229 22.46 -41.01 -18.13
N ARG A 230 23.59 -40.65 -17.49
CA ARG A 230 24.17 -41.45 -16.41
C ARG A 230 23.26 -41.51 -15.19
N VAL A 231 22.62 -40.40 -14.82
CA VAL A 231 21.68 -40.38 -13.68
C VAL A 231 20.44 -41.23 -13.97
N HIS A 232 19.87 -41.13 -15.17
CA HIS A 232 18.75 -41.99 -15.59
C HIS A 232 19.09 -43.48 -15.45
N ILE A 233 20.26 -43.88 -15.97
CA ILE A 233 20.74 -45.27 -15.89
C ILE A 233 21.00 -45.68 -14.44
N TRP A 234 21.59 -44.80 -13.64
CA TRP A 234 21.96 -45.11 -12.26
C TRP A 234 20.74 -45.27 -11.34
N VAL A 235 19.68 -44.46 -11.49
CA VAL A 235 18.44 -44.65 -10.72
C VAL A 235 17.77 -45.97 -11.14
N GLY A 236 17.85 -46.31 -12.43
CA GLY A 236 17.33 -47.57 -12.96
C GLY A 236 15.81 -47.66 -12.89
N GLY A 237 15.28 -48.86 -13.15
CA GLY A 237 13.84 -49.10 -13.11
C GLY A 237 13.07 -48.22 -14.09
N ASP A 238 12.04 -47.52 -13.59
CA ASP A 238 11.20 -46.67 -14.42
C ASP A 238 11.91 -45.41 -14.92
N MET A 239 13.06 -45.01 -14.37
CA MET A 239 13.85 -43.88 -14.90
C MET A 239 14.57 -44.19 -16.23
N GLY A 240 14.61 -45.45 -16.68
CA GLY A 240 15.25 -45.86 -17.93
C GLY A 240 14.45 -45.66 -19.23
N PRO A 241 13.19 -46.13 -19.33
CA PRO A 241 12.39 -46.06 -20.56
C PRO A 241 11.88 -44.65 -20.89
N GLY A 242 11.24 -44.48 -22.04
CA GLY A 242 10.61 -43.20 -22.41
C GLY A 242 9.42 -42.79 -21.54
N THR A 243 9.01 -43.66 -20.62
CA THR A 243 8.05 -43.37 -19.56
C THR A 243 8.74 -42.94 -18.25
N SER A 244 9.99 -42.47 -18.31
CA SER A 244 10.79 -42.01 -17.15
C SER A 244 10.11 -41.03 -16.19
N PRO A 245 9.18 -40.13 -16.61
CA PRO A 245 8.44 -39.31 -15.66
C PRO A 245 7.54 -40.09 -14.70
N ASN A 246 7.37 -41.41 -14.86
CA ASN A 246 6.70 -42.25 -13.85
C ASN A 246 7.28 -42.02 -12.46
N ASP A 247 8.60 -41.92 -12.36
CA ASP A 247 9.29 -41.60 -11.13
C ASP A 247 9.37 -40.07 -10.94
N PRO A 248 8.81 -39.50 -9.86
CA PRO A 248 8.88 -38.05 -9.59
C PRO A 248 10.30 -37.50 -9.52
N VAL A 249 11.33 -38.32 -9.27
CA VAL A 249 12.72 -37.87 -9.27
C VAL A 249 13.17 -37.36 -10.66
N PHE A 250 12.48 -37.77 -11.72
CA PHE A 250 12.63 -37.22 -13.08
C PHE A 250 12.61 -35.69 -13.06
N PHE A 251 11.64 -35.07 -12.40
CA PHE A 251 11.48 -33.62 -12.43
C PHE A 251 12.55 -32.90 -11.63
N LEU A 252 13.04 -33.47 -10.53
CA LEU A 252 14.17 -32.95 -9.76
C LEU A 252 15.47 -33.05 -10.58
N HIS A 253 15.65 -34.18 -11.26
CA HIS A 253 16.79 -34.42 -12.15
C HIS A 253 16.80 -33.41 -13.29
N HIS A 254 15.69 -33.25 -14.01
CA HIS A 254 15.58 -32.32 -15.13
C HIS A 254 15.59 -30.85 -14.69
N CYS A 255 15.10 -30.51 -13.49
CA CYS A 255 15.31 -29.18 -12.93
C CYS A 255 16.79 -28.91 -12.67
N ASN A 256 17.60 -29.91 -12.31
CA ASN A 256 19.04 -29.74 -12.22
C ASN A 256 19.69 -29.62 -13.60
N VAL A 257 19.30 -30.44 -14.58
CA VAL A 257 19.78 -30.32 -15.97
C VAL A 257 19.49 -28.92 -16.53
N ASP A 258 18.29 -28.41 -16.29
CA ASP A 258 17.90 -27.05 -16.66
C ASP A 258 18.70 -25.97 -15.92
N ARG A 259 18.98 -26.18 -14.62
CA ARG A 259 19.89 -25.35 -13.82
C ARG A 259 21.30 -25.31 -14.42
N LEU A 260 21.84 -26.45 -14.85
CA LEU A 260 23.17 -26.53 -15.46
C LEU A 260 23.20 -25.80 -16.81
N TRP A 261 22.11 -25.88 -17.59
CA TRP A 261 22.00 -25.07 -18.81
C TRP A 261 21.92 -23.57 -18.49
N ALA A 262 21.14 -23.16 -17.48
CA ALA A 262 21.12 -21.77 -17.03
C ALA A 262 22.51 -21.27 -16.58
N ARG A 263 23.24 -22.06 -15.80
CA ARG A 263 24.64 -21.77 -15.41
C ARG A 263 25.54 -21.62 -16.63
N TRP A 264 25.41 -22.49 -17.62
CA TRP A 264 26.14 -22.37 -18.89
C TRP A 264 25.78 -21.09 -19.66
N GLN A 265 24.51 -20.70 -19.71
CA GLN A 265 24.08 -19.45 -20.35
C GLN A 265 24.70 -18.21 -19.67
N HIS A 266 24.83 -18.21 -18.33
CA HIS A 266 25.49 -17.13 -17.59
C HIS A 266 27.00 -17.12 -17.81
N ALA A 267 27.65 -18.28 -17.94
CA ALA A 267 29.08 -18.40 -18.21
C ALA A 267 29.45 -18.04 -19.66
N HIS A 268 28.54 -18.27 -20.62
CA HIS A 268 28.75 -18.05 -22.06
C HIS A 268 27.69 -17.11 -22.68
N PRO A 269 27.56 -15.85 -22.21
CA PRO A 269 26.49 -14.94 -22.65
C PRO A 269 26.59 -14.55 -24.14
N ALA A 270 27.75 -14.74 -24.77
CA ALA A 270 27.96 -14.48 -26.20
C ALA A 270 27.59 -15.68 -27.09
N SER A 271 27.33 -16.85 -26.52
CA SER A 271 27.05 -18.07 -27.28
C SER A 271 25.55 -18.19 -27.59
N PRO A 272 25.15 -18.17 -28.88
CA PRO A 272 23.76 -18.33 -29.24
C PRO A 272 23.33 -19.79 -29.12
N TYR A 273 22.01 -19.99 -29.06
CA TYR A 273 21.41 -21.28 -29.35
C TYR A 273 21.66 -21.67 -30.81
N LEU A 274 22.00 -22.93 -31.04
CA LEU A 274 22.24 -23.50 -32.36
C LEU A 274 21.47 -24.81 -32.53
N PRO A 275 20.89 -25.07 -33.72
CA PRO A 275 20.91 -24.23 -34.91
C PRO A 275 19.89 -23.08 -34.86
N ALA A 276 20.27 -21.92 -35.40
CA ALA A 276 19.33 -20.80 -35.56
C ALA A 276 18.25 -21.12 -36.60
N SER A 277 18.63 -21.75 -37.72
CA SER A 277 17.76 -22.22 -38.79
C SER A 277 18.49 -23.28 -39.64
N GLY A 278 17.77 -23.97 -40.53
CA GLY A 278 18.35 -24.95 -41.47
C GLY A 278 18.75 -26.29 -40.83
N GLY A 279 18.51 -26.46 -39.54
CA GLY A 279 18.57 -27.72 -38.83
C GLY A 279 17.27 -28.53 -38.94
N PRO A 280 17.18 -29.66 -38.24
CA PRO A 280 15.99 -30.51 -38.23
C PRO A 280 14.77 -29.76 -37.65
N LEU A 281 13.58 -30.05 -38.18
CA LEU A 281 12.33 -29.43 -37.70
C LEU A 281 12.11 -29.73 -36.22
N GLY A 282 11.63 -28.74 -35.47
CA GLY A 282 11.43 -28.82 -34.02
C GLY A 282 12.68 -28.53 -33.19
N HIS A 283 13.83 -28.35 -33.84
CA HIS A 283 15.12 -28.08 -33.19
C HIS A 283 15.74 -26.73 -33.56
N ASN A 284 15.17 -25.98 -34.52
CA ASN A 284 15.66 -24.65 -34.81
C ASN A 284 15.19 -23.64 -33.77
N LEU A 285 15.92 -22.54 -33.63
CA LEU A 285 15.64 -21.49 -32.64
C LEU A 285 14.18 -21.02 -32.61
N GLY A 286 13.55 -20.87 -33.78
CA GLY A 286 12.16 -20.41 -33.91
C GLY A 286 11.11 -21.51 -34.06
N ASP A 287 11.50 -22.79 -34.04
CA ASP A 287 10.56 -23.88 -34.24
C ASP A 287 9.72 -24.11 -32.98
N THR A 288 8.42 -24.35 -33.15
CA THR A 288 7.56 -24.82 -32.06
C THR A 288 7.95 -26.25 -31.69
N MET A 289 8.19 -26.48 -30.41
CA MET A 289 8.50 -27.80 -29.86
C MET A 289 7.21 -28.59 -29.64
N GLU A 290 7.16 -29.82 -30.16
CA GLU A 290 5.97 -30.67 -30.10
C GLU A 290 5.75 -31.32 -28.73
N HIS A 291 4.51 -31.78 -28.48
CA HIS A 291 4.09 -32.50 -27.25
C HIS A 291 4.17 -31.69 -25.94
N LEU A 292 4.25 -30.36 -26.03
CA LEU A 292 4.07 -29.44 -24.92
C LEU A 292 2.64 -28.87 -24.95
N VAL A 293 2.11 -28.50 -23.78
CA VAL A 293 0.80 -27.83 -23.69
C VAL A 293 0.91 -26.36 -24.10
N THR A 294 2.10 -25.78 -23.89
CA THR A 294 2.43 -24.41 -24.27
C THR A 294 2.57 -24.29 -25.78
N THR A 295 1.53 -23.78 -26.43
CA THR A 295 1.39 -23.73 -27.91
C THR A 295 2.44 -22.90 -28.65
N ASP A 296 3.12 -21.99 -27.95
CA ASP A 296 4.17 -21.11 -28.48
C ASP A 296 5.54 -21.42 -27.87
N ALA A 297 5.73 -22.63 -27.35
CA ALA A 297 7.00 -23.11 -26.81
C ALA A 297 8.04 -23.26 -27.92
N THR A 298 8.98 -22.32 -27.96
CA THR A 298 10.12 -22.31 -28.91
C THR A 298 11.42 -22.22 -28.12
N PRO A 299 12.56 -22.72 -28.65
CA PRO A 299 13.85 -22.50 -28.02
C PRO A 299 14.14 -21.01 -27.79
N ALA A 300 13.77 -20.13 -28.72
CA ALA A 300 13.95 -18.68 -28.60
C ALA A 300 13.33 -18.11 -27.32
N ARG A 301 12.10 -18.53 -26.99
CA ARG A 301 11.38 -18.00 -25.83
C ARG A 301 11.87 -18.59 -24.51
N SER A 302 12.57 -19.71 -24.50
CA SER A 302 13.11 -20.30 -23.28
C SER A 302 14.51 -19.81 -22.91
N LEU A 303 15.20 -19.06 -23.80
CA LEU A 303 16.55 -18.56 -23.54
C LEU A 303 16.59 -17.61 -22.34
N ASP A 304 15.64 -16.68 -22.23
CA ASP A 304 15.50 -15.76 -21.09
C ASP A 304 14.36 -16.17 -20.16
N TYR A 305 14.45 -17.41 -19.65
CA TYR A 305 13.46 -18.03 -18.76
C TYR A 305 13.07 -17.15 -17.56
N ARG A 306 13.99 -16.33 -17.06
CA ARG A 306 13.75 -15.41 -15.94
C ARG A 306 12.67 -14.37 -16.26
N ARG A 307 12.63 -13.87 -17.51
CA ARG A 307 11.63 -12.90 -17.97
C ARG A 307 10.44 -13.56 -18.65
N THR A 308 10.67 -14.59 -19.46
CA THR A 308 9.62 -15.18 -20.31
C THR A 308 8.81 -16.27 -19.61
N LEU A 309 9.45 -17.05 -18.73
CA LEU A 309 8.82 -18.16 -18.01
C LEU A 309 8.57 -17.83 -16.52
N GLY A 310 9.26 -16.82 -15.98
CA GLY A 310 8.97 -16.23 -14.68
C GLY A 310 9.40 -17.08 -13.49
N PHE A 311 10.56 -17.76 -13.60
CA PHE A 311 11.22 -18.46 -12.50
C PHE A 311 12.74 -18.22 -12.52
N ILE A 312 13.38 -18.40 -11.37
CA ILE A 312 14.83 -18.40 -11.23
C ILE A 312 15.29 -19.61 -10.42
N TYR A 313 16.58 -19.94 -10.48
CA TYR A 313 17.22 -20.81 -9.51
C TYR A 313 17.76 -20.01 -8.32
N ASP A 314 17.80 -20.61 -7.14
CA ASP A 314 18.43 -20.03 -5.94
C ASP A 314 19.92 -19.65 -6.14
N THR A 315 20.56 -20.27 -7.13
CA THR A 315 21.96 -20.07 -7.52
C THR A 315 22.13 -19.11 -8.71
N ASP A 316 21.04 -18.57 -9.27
CA ASP A 316 21.14 -17.61 -10.36
C ASP A 316 21.76 -16.29 -9.87
N PRO A 317 22.62 -15.63 -10.68
CA PRO A 317 23.02 -14.27 -10.40
C PRO A 317 21.77 -13.36 -10.40
N PRO A 318 21.66 -12.41 -9.45
CA PRO A 318 20.53 -11.51 -9.38
C PRO A 318 20.26 -10.81 -10.72
N LEU A 319 19.00 -10.79 -11.14
CA LEU A 319 18.54 -9.98 -12.27
C LEU A 319 17.89 -8.72 -11.73
N VAL A 320 18.51 -7.57 -12.02
CA VAL A 320 18.08 -6.27 -11.51
C VAL A 320 17.82 -5.32 -12.66
N GLU A 321 16.67 -4.65 -12.63
CA GLU A 321 16.23 -3.74 -13.69
C GLU A 321 15.61 -2.48 -13.08
N ALA A 322 16.08 -1.28 -13.46
CA ALA A 322 15.40 -0.04 -13.06
C ALA A 322 14.02 0.02 -13.72
N VAL A 323 12.98 0.36 -12.95
CA VAL A 323 11.60 0.53 -13.47
C VAL A 323 11.51 1.75 -14.39
N SER A 324 12.23 2.81 -14.02
CA SER A 324 12.36 4.06 -14.77
C SER A 324 13.76 4.59 -14.56
N ALA A 325 14.35 5.24 -15.57
CA ALA A 325 15.60 5.98 -15.42
C ALA A 325 15.38 7.41 -14.91
N THR A 326 14.14 7.81 -14.64
CA THR A 326 13.80 9.18 -14.18
C THR A 326 12.93 9.15 -12.94
N VAL A 327 13.28 9.99 -11.96
CA VAL A 327 12.48 10.25 -10.76
C VAL A 327 11.96 11.68 -10.84
N HIS A 328 10.64 11.82 -10.74
CA HIS A 328 9.94 13.09 -10.87
C HIS A 328 9.40 13.59 -9.52
N PHE A 329 9.75 14.82 -9.18
CA PHE A 329 9.20 15.56 -8.04
C PHE A 329 8.31 16.69 -8.56
N PHE A 330 7.07 16.36 -8.88
CA PHE A 330 6.12 17.34 -9.39
C PHE A 330 5.50 18.17 -8.28
N ASN A 331 5.36 19.46 -8.54
CA ASN A 331 4.56 20.40 -7.77
C ASN A 331 4.91 20.39 -6.28
N VAL A 332 6.20 20.50 -5.96
CA VAL A 332 6.64 20.55 -4.56
C VAL A 332 6.55 22.00 -4.08
N PRO A 333 5.73 22.33 -3.06
CA PRO A 333 5.67 23.68 -2.52
C PRO A 333 7.03 24.22 -2.05
N THR A 334 7.20 25.54 -2.14
CA THR A 334 8.40 26.24 -1.66
C THR A 334 8.78 25.82 -0.24
N LEU A 335 10.08 25.55 -0.02
CA LEU A 335 10.71 25.18 1.25
C LEU A 335 10.29 23.84 1.85
N GLU A 336 9.45 23.08 1.16
CA GLU A 336 8.93 21.82 1.67
C GLU A 336 9.59 20.62 1.02
N THR A 337 9.71 19.52 1.76
CA THR A 337 10.41 18.33 1.27
C THR A 337 9.43 17.28 0.78
N ALA A 338 9.63 16.78 -0.44
CA ALA A 338 8.89 15.65 -1.01
C ALA A 338 9.83 14.48 -1.29
N TRP A 339 9.35 13.25 -1.05
CA TRP A 339 10.16 12.04 -1.13
C TRP A 339 9.66 11.16 -2.27
N ARG A 340 10.57 10.62 -3.09
CA ARG A 340 10.25 9.76 -4.25
C ARG A 340 11.27 8.63 -4.39
N PRO A 341 10.85 7.41 -4.76
CA PRO A 341 11.76 6.28 -4.83
C PRO A 341 12.39 6.12 -6.22
N ALA A 342 13.69 5.83 -6.25
CA ALA A 342 14.28 5.07 -7.35
C ALA A 342 13.86 3.60 -7.18
N THR A 343 13.19 3.04 -8.18
CA THR A 343 12.54 1.71 -8.07
C THR A 343 13.18 0.70 -9.00
N PHE A 344 13.41 -0.51 -8.49
CA PHE A 344 14.03 -1.63 -9.19
C PHE A 344 13.12 -2.85 -9.17
N ARG A 345 13.03 -3.57 -10.29
CA ARG A 345 12.54 -4.95 -10.35
C ARG A 345 13.71 -5.87 -10.05
N VAL A 346 13.53 -6.75 -9.08
CA VAL A 346 14.56 -7.70 -8.65
C VAL A 346 14.06 -9.12 -8.80
N ARG A 347 14.89 -9.97 -9.40
CA ARG A 347 14.75 -11.42 -9.34
C ARG A 347 16.06 -12.02 -8.83
N ALA A 348 16.10 -12.40 -7.57
CA ALA A 348 17.28 -12.96 -6.91
C ALA A 348 16.90 -14.12 -5.97
N GLY A 349 17.76 -15.13 -5.87
CA GLY A 349 17.63 -16.21 -4.89
C GLY A 349 18.17 -15.84 -3.50
N SER A 350 18.92 -14.74 -3.41
CA SER A 350 19.60 -14.25 -2.22
C SER A 350 19.35 -12.75 -2.03
N ALA A 351 19.67 -12.24 -0.84
CA ALA A 351 19.60 -10.80 -0.55
C ALA A 351 20.37 -9.97 -1.60
N VAL A 352 19.81 -8.80 -1.95
CA VAL A 352 20.46 -7.81 -2.82
C VAL A 352 20.52 -6.45 -2.14
N THR A 353 21.65 -5.75 -2.28
CA THR A 353 21.87 -4.43 -1.73
C THR A 353 21.99 -3.38 -2.83
N PHE A 354 21.25 -2.29 -2.68
CA PHE A 354 21.34 -1.10 -3.50
C PHE A 354 21.93 0.04 -2.69
N GLU A 355 22.96 0.69 -3.22
CA GLU A 355 23.60 1.83 -2.57
C GLU A 355 23.79 3.00 -3.54
N VAL A 356 23.64 4.22 -3.04
CA VAL A 356 24.03 5.41 -3.78
C VAL A 356 25.56 5.46 -3.87
N VAL A 357 26.07 5.58 -5.09
CA VAL A 357 27.51 5.66 -5.33
C VAL A 357 28.05 6.95 -4.70
N PRO A 358 29.06 6.89 -3.82
CA PRO A 358 29.64 8.07 -3.20
C PRO A 358 30.09 9.11 -4.23
N GLY A 359 29.75 10.38 -4.00
CA GLY A 359 30.08 11.48 -4.92
C GLY A 359 29.22 11.55 -6.18
N SER A 360 28.21 10.69 -6.32
CA SER A 360 27.25 10.81 -7.43
C SER A 360 26.26 11.95 -7.19
N GLY A 361 26.43 13.06 -7.92
CA GLY A 361 25.46 14.07 -8.38
C GLY A 361 24.30 14.60 -7.52
N LEU A 362 24.06 14.12 -6.30
CA LEU A 362 23.06 14.63 -5.37
C LEU A 362 23.59 15.92 -4.75
N ALA A 363 23.11 17.04 -5.28
CA ALA A 363 23.30 18.35 -4.72
C ALA A 363 21.94 18.96 -4.43
N ALA A 364 21.89 19.88 -3.45
CA ALA A 364 20.70 20.68 -3.18
C ALA A 364 20.18 21.29 -4.50
N PRO A 365 18.86 21.25 -4.75
CA PRO A 365 17.76 20.93 -3.82
C PRO A 365 17.46 19.42 -3.59
N TYR A 366 18.21 18.50 -4.20
CA TYR A 366 18.07 17.05 -3.98
C TYR A 366 18.94 16.56 -2.83
N SER A 367 18.44 15.56 -2.08
CA SER A 367 19.15 14.97 -0.95
C SER A 367 18.76 13.51 -0.73
N LEU A 368 19.48 12.85 0.17
CA LEU A 368 19.07 11.56 0.73
C LEU A 368 18.03 11.78 1.83
N THR A 369 17.16 10.79 2.02
CA THR A 369 16.26 10.74 3.16
C THR A 369 16.99 10.28 4.43
N SER A 370 16.32 10.35 5.57
CA SER A 370 16.77 9.77 6.84
C SER A 370 16.92 8.25 6.81
N LEU A 371 16.33 7.56 5.82
CA LEU A 371 16.51 6.11 5.62
C LEU A 371 17.94 5.76 5.13
N GLY A 372 18.70 6.77 4.69
CA GLY A 372 20.09 6.62 4.33
C GLY A 372 20.34 6.33 2.85
N ALA A 373 21.59 6.01 2.53
CA ALA A 373 22.09 5.85 1.17
C ALA A 373 22.01 4.42 0.63
N SER A 374 21.50 3.47 1.42
CA SER A 374 21.55 2.05 1.10
C SER A 374 20.29 1.33 1.55
N VAL A 375 19.87 0.33 0.78
CA VAL A 375 18.76 -0.57 1.10
C VAL A 375 19.14 -2.00 0.75
N THR A 376 18.87 -2.94 1.66
CA THR A 376 19.06 -4.37 1.43
C THR A 376 17.70 -5.04 1.39
N HIS A 377 17.42 -5.76 0.31
CA HIS A 377 16.20 -6.52 0.11
C HIS A 377 16.48 -8.01 0.20
N THR A 378 15.71 -8.73 1.02
CA THR A 378 15.74 -10.19 1.07
C THR A 378 14.57 -10.73 0.24
N PRO A 379 14.82 -11.54 -0.80
CA PRO A 379 13.75 -12.06 -1.65
C PRO A 379 12.70 -12.85 -0.90
N GLU A 380 11.44 -12.68 -1.31
CA GLU A 380 10.32 -13.44 -0.76
C GLU A 380 9.85 -14.54 -1.73
N VAL A 381 9.57 -15.73 -1.20
CA VAL A 381 8.95 -16.82 -1.98
C VAL A 381 7.44 -16.59 -2.03
N ASN A 382 6.96 -16.21 -3.21
CA ASN A 382 5.54 -15.90 -3.47
C ASN A 382 5.28 -16.06 -4.99
N SER A 383 4.04 -15.87 -5.44
CA SER A 383 3.68 -16.04 -6.86
C SER A 383 4.00 -14.84 -7.77
N ASP A 384 4.55 -13.74 -7.24
CA ASP A 384 4.88 -12.54 -8.01
C ASP A 384 6.04 -12.77 -8.99
N PRO A 385 6.06 -12.11 -10.15
CA PRO A 385 7.10 -12.31 -11.17
C PRO A 385 8.45 -11.65 -10.82
N PHE A 386 8.49 -10.73 -9.85
CA PHE A 386 9.67 -10.02 -9.35
C PHE A 386 9.31 -9.27 -8.07
N ASP A 387 10.32 -8.90 -7.29
CA ASP A 387 10.17 -8.01 -6.14
C ASP A 387 10.45 -6.56 -6.55
N LEU A 388 9.79 -5.60 -5.89
CA LEU A 388 10.04 -4.17 -6.10
C LEU A 388 10.87 -3.59 -4.96
N VAL A 389 12.12 -3.24 -5.25
CA VAL A 389 13.03 -2.61 -4.29
C VAL A 389 13.09 -1.11 -4.53
N ARG A 390 13.07 -0.31 -3.46
CA ARG A 390 13.02 1.16 -3.52
C ARG A 390 14.12 1.78 -2.69
N LEU A 391 14.84 2.73 -3.29
CA LEU A 391 15.76 3.63 -2.59
C LEU A 391 15.15 5.03 -2.63
N TRP A 392 14.90 5.61 -1.46
CA TRP A 392 14.19 6.87 -1.33
C TRP A 392 15.10 8.08 -1.47
N LEU A 393 14.68 9.03 -2.31
CA LEU A 393 15.33 10.30 -2.55
C LEU A 393 14.42 11.44 -2.11
N ALA A 394 15.01 12.54 -1.67
CA ALA A 394 14.29 13.73 -1.27
C ALA A 394 14.58 14.90 -2.22
N PHE A 395 13.60 15.78 -2.35
CA PHE A 395 13.73 17.10 -2.97
C PHE A 395 13.05 18.12 -2.06
N THR A 396 13.78 19.17 -1.70
CA THR A 396 13.23 20.31 -0.96
C THR A 396 12.93 21.44 -1.93
N GLY A 397 11.67 21.88 -1.98
CA GLY A 397 11.24 22.99 -2.83
C GLY A 397 12.09 24.23 -2.60
N GLU A 398 12.45 24.91 -3.69
CA GLU A 398 13.27 26.11 -3.62
C GLU A 398 12.48 27.28 -3.00
N GLY A 399 13.15 28.39 -2.67
CA GLY A 399 12.48 29.57 -2.10
C GLY A 399 11.59 30.32 -3.09
N THR A 400 11.66 30.01 -4.38
CA THR A 400 10.89 30.67 -5.44
C THR A 400 10.22 29.61 -6.34
N PRO A 401 8.94 29.76 -6.71
CA PRO A 401 8.28 28.87 -7.63
C PRO A 401 8.94 28.87 -9.01
N GLY A 402 8.99 27.70 -9.66
CA GLY A 402 9.61 27.52 -10.97
C GLY A 402 10.14 26.12 -11.19
N PRO A 403 10.66 25.82 -12.40
CA PRO A 403 11.39 24.60 -12.65
C PRO A 403 12.67 24.58 -11.81
N ALA A 404 12.96 23.45 -11.17
CA ALA A 404 14.23 23.27 -10.46
C ALA A 404 15.32 22.81 -11.44
N ALA A 405 16.58 23.05 -11.08
CA ALA A 405 17.71 22.50 -11.83
C ALA A 405 17.64 20.95 -11.84
N GLY A 406 17.88 20.33 -12.99
CA GLY A 406 17.92 18.86 -13.07
C GLY A 406 19.07 18.27 -12.24
N GLY A 407 18.85 17.08 -11.67
CA GLY A 407 19.85 16.34 -10.91
C GLY A 407 20.15 14.98 -11.52
N THR A 408 21.22 14.33 -11.06
CA THR A 408 21.51 12.93 -11.40
C THR A 408 22.01 12.19 -10.17
N VAL A 409 21.66 10.92 -10.04
CA VAL A 409 22.20 10.05 -9.00
C VAL A 409 22.57 8.69 -9.60
N LYS A 410 23.68 8.11 -9.14
CA LYS A 410 24.10 6.77 -9.55
C LYS A 410 23.82 5.81 -8.42
N ILE A 411 23.12 4.72 -8.69
CA ILE A 411 22.80 3.69 -7.71
C ILE A 411 23.41 2.38 -8.18
N ARG A 412 24.17 1.71 -7.31
CA ARG A 412 24.84 0.44 -7.59
C ARG A 412 24.09 -0.70 -6.92
N CYS A 413 23.83 -1.78 -7.64
CA CYS A 413 23.53 -3.08 -7.04
C CYS A 413 24.87 -3.76 -6.69
N VAL A 414 25.08 -4.06 -5.41
CA VAL A 414 26.39 -4.52 -4.88
C VAL A 414 26.75 -5.89 -5.46
N GLU A 415 25.79 -6.82 -5.49
CA GLU A 415 25.99 -8.22 -5.87
C GLU A 415 26.24 -8.39 -7.38
N THR A 416 25.60 -7.56 -8.21
CA THR A 416 25.78 -7.62 -9.67
C THR A 416 26.88 -6.68 -10.18
N GLY A 417 27.27 -5.69 -9.37
CA GLY A 417 28.14 -4.59 -9.78
C GLY A 417 27.50 -3.60 -10.77
N GLN A 418 26.24 -3.82 -11.17
CA GLN A 418 25.54 -2.94 -12.11
C GLN A 418 25.31 -1.56 -11.50
N VAL A 419 25.57 -0.51 -12.28
CA VAL A 419 25.33 0.89 -11.90
C VAL A 419 24.21 1.45 -12.76
N PHE A 420 23.20 2.01 -12.11
CA PHE A 420 22.02 2.61 -12.72
C PHE A 420 22.09 4.13 -12.59
N ASP A 421 21.92 4.82 -13.71
CA ASP A 421 21.91 6.27 -13.77
C ASP A 421 20.46 6.76 -13.73
N PHE A 422 20.12 7.52 -12.69
CA PHE A 422 18.81 8.15 -12.56
C PHE A 422 18.91 9.65 -12.81
N VAL A 423 18.03 10.15 -13.68
CA VAL A 423 17.80 11.57 -13.89
C VAL A 423 16.73 12.05 -12.90
N LEU A 424 16.99 13.15 -12.22
CA LEU A 424 16.06 13.78 -11.29
C LEU A 424 15.50 15.04 -11.94
N THR A 425 14.19 15.17 -11.92
CA THR A 425 13.50 16.36 -12.40
C THR A 425 12.51 16.83 -11.35
N ALA A 426 12.39 18.15 -11.19
CA ALA A 426 11.49 18.72 -10.20
C ALA A 426 10.99 20.10 -10.64
N ASN A 427 9.85 20.50 -10.09
CA ASN A 427 9.41 21.89 -10.09
C ASN A 427 8.91 22.27 -8.71
N THR A 428 9.22 23.51 -8.33
CA THR A 428 8.67 24.14 -7.13
C THR A 428 7.43 24.94 -7.48
N ILE A 429 6.38 24.82 -6.69
CA ILE A 429 5.17 25.66 -6.79
C ILE A 429 5.05 26.58 -5.59
N GLU A 430 4.27 27.64 -5.73
CA GLU A 430 3.94 28.50 -4.59
C GLU A 430 3.25 27.69 -3.50
N ARG A 431 3.72 27.83 -2.27
CA ARG A 431 3.03 27.26 -1.12
C ARG A 431 1.79 28.11 -0.83
N GLN A 432 0.61 27.51 -1.00
CA GLN A 432 -0.64 28.17 -0.63
C GLN A 432 -0.62 28.51 0.86
N SER A 433 -0.92 29.77 1.17
CA SER A 433 -1.01 30.27 2.53
C SER A 433 -2.39 30.86 2.78
N THR A 434 -2.89 30.70 4.01
CA THR A 434 -4.22 31.19 4.39
C THR A 434 -4.07 32.19 5.53
N GLY A 435 -4.61 33.39 5.35
CA GLY A 435 -4.78 34.38 6.41
C GLY A 435 -6.16 34.25 7.04
N VAL A 436 -6.22 33.88 8.33
CA VAL A 436 -7.49 33.72 9.05
C VAL A 436 -7.66 34.83 10.09
N VAL A 437 -8.75 35.59 10.01
CA VAL A 437 -9.10 36.56 11.05
C VAL A 437 -10.25 36.03 11.89
N PHE A 438 -10.00 35.82 13.17
CA PHE A 438 -11.01 35.41 14.14
C PHE A 438 -11.78 36.64 14.65
N SER A 439 -13.11 36.59 14.61
CA SER A 439 -14.01 37.55 15.27
C SER A 439 -14.73 36.83 16.39
N LEU A 440 -14.28 37.04 17.63
CA LEU A 440 -14.69 36.24 18.79
C LEU A 440 -15.54 37.06 19.77
N ASP A 441 -16.73 36.55 20.06
CA ASP A 441 -17.64 37.14 21.04
C ASP A 441 -17.09 37.00 22.47
N LYS A 442 -17.05 38.12 23.19
CA LYS A 442 -16.74 38.18 24.63
C LYS A 442 -17.85 38.86 25.44
N SER A 443 -19.08 38.90 24.91
CA SER A 443 -20.22 39.49 25.60
C SER A 443 -20.56 38.75 26.90
N GLY A 444 -21.39 39.38 27.75
CA GLY A 444 -21.77 38.80 29.04
C GLY A 444 -22.46 37.43 28.94
N SER A 445 -23.13 37.12 27.82
CA SER A 445 -23.76 35.81 27.60
C SER A 445 -22.77 34.66 27.52
N MET A 446 -21.51 34.92 27.14
CA MET A 446 -20.46 33.91 27.07
C MET A 446 -20.09 33.32 28.44
N ASN A 447 -20.49 33.96 29.54
CA ASN A 447 -20.35 33.41 30.89
C ASN A 447 -21.45 32.37 31.24
N ARG A 448 -22.45 32.19 30.38
CA ARG A 448 -23.53 31.23 30.60
C ARG A 448 -23.01 29.79 30.46
N PRO A 449 -23.64 28.82 31.13
CA PRO A 449 -23.29 27.41 30.97
C PRO A 449 -23.43 26.96 29.51
N ALA A 450 -22.44 26.22 29.01
CA ALA A 450 -22.49 25.63 27.67
C ALA A 450 -23.32 24.33 27.62
N GLY A 451 -23.56 23.71 28.78
CA GLY A 451 -24.24 22.40 28.93
C GLY A 451 -23.28 21.22 29.16
N THR A 452 -21.97 21.46 29.08
CA THR A 452 -20.87 20.52 29.33
C THR A 452 -20.34 20.54 30.77
N GLY A 453 -20.86 21.42 31.62
CA GLY A 453 -20.30 21.71 32.95
C GLY A 453 -19.28 22.86 32.97
N THR A 454 -18.98 23.45 31.81
CA THR A 454 -18.14 24.67 31.67
C THR A 454 -18.96 25.84 31.13
N THR A 455 -18.38 27.04 31.13
CA THR A 455 -18.97 28.20 30.46
C THR A 455 -18.76 28.13 28.95
N ARG A 456 -19.51 28.93 28.18
CA ARG A 456 -19.30 29.08 26.73
C ARG A 456 -17.93 29.69 26.42
N MET A 457 -17.47 30.62 27.26
CA MET A 457 -16.11 31.20 27.17
C MET A 457 -15.02 30.15 27.35
N ASP A 458 -15.15 29.24 28.34
CA ASP A 458 -14.17 28.16 28.54
C ASP A 458 -14.05 27.27 27.29
N MET A 459 -15.18 26.97 26.64
CA MET A 459 -15.19 26.19 25.41
C MET A 459 -14.54 26.94 24.24
N LEU A 460 -14.77 28.26 24.16
CA LEU A 460 -14.13 29.12 23.17
C LEU A 460 -12.61 29.10 23.35
N HIS A 461 -12.10 29.31 24.57
CA HIS A 461 -10.66 29.31 24.86
C HIS A 461 -9.99 28.02 24.38
N GLU A 462 -10.58 26.86 24.70
CA GLU A 462 -10.05 25.56 24.32
C GLU A 462 -10.08 25.34 22.80
N ALA A 463 -11.23 25.57 22.17
CA ALA A 463 -11.42 25.25 20.74
C ALA A 463 -10.68 26.22 19.81
N ALA A 464 -10.67 27.52 20.12
CA ALA A 464 -9.96 28.51 19.34
C ALA A 464 -8.43 28.35 19.48
N SER A 465 -7.92 28.05 20.68
CA SER A 465 -6.49 27.79 20.88
C SER A 465 -6.02 26.58 20.06
N ARG A 466 -6.74 25.46 20.09
CA ARG A 466 -6.45 24.28 19.25
C ARG A 466 -6.47 24.61 17.76
N CYS A 467 -7.44 25.42 17.31
CA CYS A 467 -7.50 25.87 15.92
C CYS A 467 -6.24 26.65 15.52
N VAL A 468 -5.81 27.60 16.37
CA VAL A 468 -4.59 28.39 16.15
C VAL A 468 -3.35 27.53 16.15
N GLU A 469 -3.24 26.52 17.03
CA GLU A 469 -2.14 25.54 17.03
C GLU A 469 -2.09 24.74 15.70
N LEU A 470 -3.24 24.44 15.09
CA LEU A 470 -3.35 23.71 13.81
C LEU A 470 -3.10 24.53 12.56
N ILE A 471 -3.02 25.86 12.64
CA ILE A 471 -2.65 26.68 11.46
C ILE A 471 -1.18 26.41 11.13
N ARG A 472 -0.88 26.17 9.85
CA ARG A 472 0.48 25.88 9.37
C ARG A 472 1.38 27.11 9.45
N ASP A 473 2.69 26.86 9.56
CA ASP A 473 3.69 27.90 9.32
C ASP A 473 3.63 28.33 7.83
N GLY A 474 3.84 29.63 7.59
CA GLY A 474 3.60 30.30 6.31
C GLY A 474 2.17 30.82 6.13
N SER A 475 1.18 30.14 6.69
CA SER A 475 -0.16 30.71 6.92
C SER A 475 -0.13 31.62 8.15
N GLY A 476 -1.20 32.36 8.42
CA GLY A 476 -1.22 33.33 9.52
C GLY A 476 -2.60 33.54 10.08
N ALA A 477 -2.64 34.21 11.23
CA ALA A 477 -3.89 34.61 11.84
C ALA A 477 -3.84 36.02 12.42
N GLY A 478 -5.02 36.61 12.56
CA GLY A 478 -5.31 37.82 13.32
C GLY A 478 -6.56 37.59 14.17
N MET A 479 -6.82 38.49 15.12
CA MET A 479 -7.95 38.35 16.04
C MET A 479 -8.56 39.70 16.39
N VAL A 480 -9.89 39.73 16.37
CA VAL A 480 -10.74 40.78 16.89
C VAL A 480 -11.68 40.13 17.91
N SER A 481 -11.81 40.74 19.08
CA SER A 481 -12.86 40.39 20.05
C SER A 481 -13.97 41.43 20.02
N PHE A 482 -15.19 41.08 20.42
CA PHE A 482 -16.29 42.04 20.47
C PHE A 482 -17.24 41.82 21.65
N ASP A 483 -17.72 42.92 22.19
CA ASP A 483 -18.82 43.03 23.17
C ASP A 483 -19.81 44.10 22.67
N GLN A 484 -20.05 45.19 23.41
CA GLN A 484 -20.73 46.38 22.89
C GLN A 484 -19.91 47.11 21.81
N ASP A 485 -18.60 46.90 21.78
CA ASP A 485 -17.66 47.50 20.82
C ASP A 485 -16.72 46.40 20.26
N ALA A 486 -16.12 46.66 19.10
CA ALA A 486 -15.05 45.84 18.56
C ALA A 486 -13.67 46.21 19.12
N HIS A 487 -12.88 45.19 19.43
CA HIS A 487 -11.53 45.31 19.99
C HIS A 487 -10.54 44.57 19.08
N PRO A 488 -9.76 45.28 18.25
CA PRO A 488 -8.72 44.67 17.44
C PRO A 488 -7.55 44.19 18.31
N GLU A 489 -7.62 42.95 18.77
CA GLU A 489 -6.67 42.37 19.73
C GLU A 489 -5.29 42.11 19.08
N VAL A 490 -5.29 41.44 17.92
CA VAL A 490 -4.06 41.02 17.24
C VAL A 490 -4.19 41.25 15.74
N LYS A 491 -3.22 41.95 15.15
CA LYS A 491 -3.16 42.17 13.69
C LYS A 491 -2.87 40.85 12.96
N LEU A 492 -3.40 40.71 11.76
CA LEU A 492 -3.09 39.57 10.90
C LEU A 492 -1.60 39.56 10.53
N ALA A 493 -0.90 38.46 10.80
CA ALA A 493 0.49 38.25 10.39
C ALA A 493 0.82 36.73 10.27
N PRO A 494 1.86 36.35 9.52
CA PRO A 494 2.20 34.94 9.29
C PRO A 494 2.78 34.27 10.53
N PHE A 495 2.58 32.96 10.62
CA PHE A 495 3.24 32.08 11.57
C PHE A 495 4.53 31.51 10.98
N GLY A 496 5.49 31.23 11.84
CA GLY A 496 6.75 30.62 11.45
C GLY A 496 7.72 30.50 12.62
N PRO A 497 8.81 29.72 12.44
CA PRO A 497 9.83 29.56 13.47
C PRO A 497 10.41 30.92 13.91
N GLY A 498 10.43 31.17 15.22
CA GLY A 498 10.96 32.40 15.81
C GLY A 498 10.05 33.62 15.75
N LEU A 499 8.83 33.51 15.18
CA LEU A 499 7.84 34.57 15.21
C LEU A 499 6.94 34.46 16.46
N ALA A 500 6.73 35.58 17.16
CA ALA A 500 5.88 35.63 18.36
C ALA A 500 4.38 35.53 18.06
N GLN A 501 3.99 35.79 16.81
CA GLN A 501 2.59 35.96 16.39
C GLN A 501 1.64 34.84 16.85
N ARG A 502 2.07 33.58 16.81
CA ARG A 502 1.25 32.45 17.27
C ARG A 502 1.02 32.51 18.78
N ALA A 503 2.08 32.79 19.55
CA ALA A 503 1.99 32.93 21.00
C ALA A 503 1.16 34.15 21.41
N ASP A 504 1.25 35.25 20.67
CA ASP A 504 0.47 36.48 20.93
C ASP A 504 -1.03 36.24 20.77
N ILE A 505 -1.46 35.52 19.73
CA ILE A 505 -2.87 35.16 19.53
C ILE A 505 -3.35 34.20 20.62
N LEU A 506 -2.57 33.18 20.95
CA LEU A 506 -2.92 32.25 22.03
C LEU A 506 -3.07 32.97 23.37
N ALA A 507 -2.18 33.93 23.67
CA ALA A 507 -2.28 34.75 24.87
C ALA A 507 -3.53 35.63 24.84
N ALA A 508 -3.85 36.24 23.70
CA ALA A 508 -5.04 37.08 23.54
C ALA A 508 -6.34 36.28 23.68
N ILE A 509 -6.43 35.08 23.09
CA ILE A 509 -7.59 34.17 23.24
C ILE A 509 -7.81 33.85 24.72
N ASN A 510 -6.76 33.45 25.43
CA ASN A 510 -6.86 33.06 26.84
C ASN A 510 -7.11 34.24 27.79
N ALA A 511 -6.94 35.48 27.32
CA ALA A 511 -7.21 36.70 28.08
C ALA A 511 -8.66 37.21 27.91
N LEU A 512 -9.46 36.59 27.03
CA LEU A 512 -10.85 37.00 26.83
C LEU A 512 -11.64 36.79 28.13
N ALA A 513 -12.40 37.82 28.49
CA ALA A 513 -13.25 37.82 29.67
C ALA A 513 -14.66 38.24 29.27
N PRO A 514 -15.70 37.50 29.69
CA PRO A 514 -17.06 37.80 29.31
C PRO A 514 -17.56 39.08 30.01
N GLY A 515 -18.14 39.99 29.25
CA GLY A 515 -18.73 41.22 29.77
C GLY A 515 -19.41 42.05 28.69
N GLY A 516 -20.33 42.92 29.11
CA GLY A 516 -20.96 43.85 28.17
C GLY A 516 -22.12 43.29 27.35
N ASP A 517 -22.58 44.12 26.41
CA ASP A 517 -23.62 43.77 25.43
C ASP A 517 -23.01 43.08 24.19
N THR A 518 -23.81 42.81 23.16
CA THR A 518 -23.41 42.02 21.97
C THR A 518 -23.65 42.83 20.68
N SER A 519 -22.56 43.28 20.07
CA SER A 519 -22.50 43.96 18.77
C SER A 519 -21.73 43.14 17.72
N ILE A 520 -22.43 42.20 17.07
CA ILE A 520 -21.82 41.31 16.07
C ILE A 520 -21.37 42.12 14.83
N GLY A 521 -22.16 43.09 14.39
CA GLY A 521 -21.85 43.90 13.22
C GLY A 521 -20.54 44.67 13.37
N ASP A 522 -20.27 45.23 14.55
CA ASP A 522 -19.03 45.97 14.82
C ASP A 522 -17.81 45.03 14.80
N GLY A 523 -17.91 43.87 15.47
CA GLY A 523 -16.86 42.86 15.47
C GLY A 523 -16.48 42.36 14.08
N VAL A 524 -17.48 42.09 13.24
CA VAL A 524 -17.27 41.61 11.87
C VAL A 524 -16.69 42.71 10.96
N GLU A 525 -17.15 43.96 11.09
CA GLU A 525 -16.58 45.09 10.34
C GLU A 525 -15.09 45.30 10.70
N ALA A 526 -14.74 45.24 11.98
CA ALA A 526 -13.35 45.33 12.44
C ALA A 526 -12.50 44.14 11.99
N ALA A 527 -13.06 42.92 11.95
CA ALA A 527 -12.39 41.75 11.41
C ALA A 527 -12.10 41.91 9.90
N TYR A 528 -13.07 42.44 9.13
CA TYR A 528 -12.89 42.76 7.73
C TYR A 528 -11.80 43.84 7.51
N GLN A 529 -11.79 44.89 8.33
CA GLN A 529 -10.74 45.91 8.29
C GLN A 529 -9.35 45.34 8.65
N THR A 530 -9.29 44.41 9.60
CA THR A 530 -8.05 43.72 9.98
C THR A 530 -7.53 42.83 8.85
N LEU A 531 -8.44 42.17 8.13
CA LEU A 531 -8.11 41.38 6.93
C LEU A 531 -7.62 42.27 5.78
N ALA A 532 -8.27 43.42 5.57
CA ALA A 532 -7.96 44.38 4.51
C ALA A 532 -6.74 45.27 4.82
N ALA A 533 -6.15 45.16 6.00
CA ALA A 533 -5.00 45.97 6.40
C ALA A 533 -3.79 45.68 5.49
N ASN A 534 -3.33 46.71 4.76
CA ASN A 534 -2.24 46.59 3.78
C ASN A 534 -0.91 46.15 4.42
N GLY A 535 -0.18 45.24 3.76
CA GLY A 535 1.24 44.96 4.05
C GLY A 535 1.65 43.49 4.13
N ILE A 536 0.70 42.55 4.16
CA ILE A 536 0.95 41.10 4.21
C ILE A 536 -0.03 40.41 3.26
N SER A 537 0.46 39.52 2.40
CA SER A 537 -0.36 38.82 1.40
C SER A 537 -0.38 37.33 1.69
N PHE A 538 -1.59 36.76 1.78
CA PHE A 538 -1.82 35.32 1.76
C PHE A 538 -2.46 34.91 0.42
N THR A 539 -2.38 33.63 0.06
CA THR A 539 -3.06 33.11 -1.14
C THR A 539 -4.57 33.14 -0.98
N ASP A 540 -5.04 32.72 0.20
CA ASP A 540 -6.44 32.68 0.58
C ASP A 540 -6.66 33.46 1.88
N HIS A 541 -7.87 33.98 2.05
CA HIS A 541 -8.26 34.79 3.20
C HIS A 541 -9.61 34.30 3.72
N ALA A 542 -9.76 34.21 5.04
CA ALA A 542 -11.02 33.83 5.66
C ALA A 542 -11.29 34.59 6.95
N ILE A 543 -12.56 34.88 7.20
CA ILE A 543 -13.05 35.38 8.49
C ILE A 543 -13.79 34.25 9.20
N VAL A 544 -13.50 34.03 10.47
CA VAL A 544 -14.20 33.05 11.31
C VAL A 544 -14.87 33.77 12.47
N VAL A 545 -16.19 33.84 12.43
CA VAL A 545 -17.01 34.50 13.45
C VAL A 545 -17.53 33.47 14.44
N LEU A 546 -17.38 33.71 15.73
CA LEU A 546 -18.02 32.91 16.78
C LEU A 546 -18.81 33.81 17.70
N THR A 547 -20.07 33.47 17.95
CA THR A 547 -20.98 34.19 18.84
C THR A 547 -21.99 33.25 19.48
N ASP A 548 -22.45 33.60 20.68
CA ASP A 548 -23.43 32.83 21.44
C ASP A 548 -24.78 33.54 21.64
N GLY A 549 -24.90 34.75 21.06
CA GLY A 549 -25.91 35.73 21.44
C GLY A 549 -26.79 36.24 20.30
N LEU A 550 -27.85 36.93 20.73
CA LEU A 550 -28.69 37.80 19.90
C LEU A 550 -28.09 39.21 19.92
N GLU A 551 -28.06 39.88 18.78
CA GLU A 551 -27.57 41.25 18.74
C GLU A 551 -28.51 42.16 19.54
N ASN A 552 -27.94 42.91 20.48
CA ASN A 552 -28.69 43.85 21.33
C ASN A 552 -28.05 45.24 21.35
N GLN A 553 -26.90 45.42 20.70
CA GLN A 553 -26.17 46.68 20.61
C GLN A 553 -25.73 46.98 19.16
N PRO A 554 -26.01 48.19 18.62
CA PRO A 554 -25.47 48.62 17.33
C PRO A 554 -23.93 48.71 17.37
N LYS A 555 -23.21 48.43 16.27
CA LYS A 555 -23.70 48.14 14.92
C LYS A 555 -24.24 46.71 14.77
N PHE A 556 -25.38 46.59 14.08
CA PHE A 556 -26.00 45.32 13.76
C PHE A 556 -25.47 44.75 12.44
N LEU A 557 -25.52 43.43 12.29
CA LEU A 557 -24.96 42.71 11.14
C LEU A 557 -25.64 43.10 9.82
N ASN A 558 -26.92 43.44 9.86
CA ASN A 558 -27.65 43.94 8.67
C ASN A 558 -27.16 45.31 8.18
N GLU A 559 -26.46 46.09 9.02
CA GLU A 559 -25.87 47.39 8.67
C GLU A 559 -24.52 47.23 7.95
N VAL A 560 -23.83 46.09 8.16
CA VAL A 560 -22.48 45.84 7.62
C VAL A 560 -22.42 44.71 6.60
N SER A 561 -23.40 43.80 6.57
CA SER A 561 -23.34 42.57 5.74
C SER A 561 -23.19 42.83 4.24
N GLY A 562 -23.66 43.99 3.74
CA GLY A 562 -23.50 44.38 2.34
C GLY A 562 -22.07 44.78 1.93
N GLN A 563 -21.17 44.93 2.91
CA GLN A 563 -19.78 45.33 2.71
C GLN A 563 -18.81 44.14 2.75
N ILE A 564 -19.30 42.93 3.05
CA ILE A 564 -18.48 41.76 3.30
C ILE A 564 -18.48 40.88 2.05
N ASP A 565 -17.36 40.92 1.32
CA ASP A 565 -17.08 40.06 0.16
C ASP A 565 -16.06 38.96 0.45
N ALA A 566 -15.45 38.99 1.64
CA ALA A 566 -14.49 37.99 2.09
C ALA A 566 -15.16 36.64 2.42
N ARG A 567 -14.42 35.54 2.22
CA ARG A 567 -14.86 34.18 2.58
C ARG A 567 -15.10 34.08 4.09
N THR A 568 -16.36 34.00 4.48
CA THR A 568 -16.75 34.13 5.90
C THR A 568 -17.45 32.88 6.40
N PHE A 569 -16.93 32.33 7.49
CA PHE A 569 -17.52 31.22 8.22
C PHE A 569 -18.05 31.73 9.56
N ALA A 570 -19.11 31.09 10.06
CA ALA A 570 -19.68 31.44 11.35
C ALA A 570 -19.97 30.19 12.19
N ILE A 571 -19.76 30.30 13.49
CA ILE A 571 -20.15 29.32 14.50
C ILE A 571 -21.13 29.99 15.46
N GLY A 572 -22.35 29.46 15.52
CA GLY A 572 -23.33 29.83 16.53
C GLY A 572 -23.28 28.89 17.72
N LEU A 573 -22.91 29.41 18.89
CA LEU A 573 -22.75 28.64 20.13
C LEU A 573 -24.02 28.73 20.99
N GLY A 574 -24.90 27.74 20.86
CA GLY A 574 -26.18 27.69 21.59
C GLY A 574 -27.33 27.15 20.74
N SER A 575 -28.54 27.16 21.30
CA SER A 575 -29.72 26.76 20.54
C SER A 575 -30.06 27.78 19.45
N ALA A 576 -30.81 27.35 18.43
CA ALA A 576 -31.20 28.23 17.32
C ALA A 576 -31.96 29.50 17.75
N GLN A 577 -32.61 29.49 18.92
CA GLN A 577 -33.32 30.64 19.50
C GLN A 577 -32.39 31.60 20.27
N GLN A 578 -31.24 31.10 20.74
CA GLN A 578 -30.28 31.86 21.53
C GLN A 578 -29.27 32.62 20.67
N VAL A 579 -29.15 32.23 19.40
CA VAL A 579 -28.18 32.78 18.44
C VAL A 579 -28.92 33.53 17.33
N SER A 580 -28.33 34.62 16.83
CA SER A 580 -28.79 35.39 15.65
C SER A 580 -28.71 34.60 14.32
N THR A 581 -29.38 33.45 14.24
CA THR A 581 -29.23 32.47 13.16
C THR A 581 -29.53 33.05 11.78
N SER A 582 -30.59 33.87 11.65
CA SER A 582 -30.94 34.54 10.38
C SER A 582 -29.87 35.54 9.93
N ALA A 583 -29.26 36.26 10.87
CA ALA A 583 -28.18 37.21 10.58
C ALA A 583 -26.90 36.46 10.17
N LEU A 584 -26.48 35.45 10.94
CA LEU A 584 -25.29 34.64 10.63
C LEU A 584 -25.42 33.86 9.33
N THR A 585 -26.63 33.40 9.00
CA THR A 585 -26.90 32.78 7.71
C THR A 585 -26.67 33.78 6.57
N LYS A 586 -27.18 35.01 6.71
CA LYS A 586 -26.96 36.06 5.70
C LYS A 586 -25.49 36.42 5.55
N LEU A 587 -24.73 36.49 6.64
CA LEU A 587 -23.30 36.79 6.65
C LEU A 587 -22.47 35.76 5.85
N THR A 588 -22.79 34.48 5.99
CA THR A 588 -22.03 33.40 5.35
C THR A 588 -22.53 33.10 3.93
N ASN A 589 -23.76 33.51 3.60
CA ASN A 589 -24.37 33.20 2.33
C ASN A 589 -23.68 33.92 1.16
N GLY A 590 -23.19 33.15 0.18
CA GLY A 590 -22.58 33.70 -1.04
C GLY A 590 -21.11 34.10 -0.89
N THR A 591 -20.50 33.93 0.28
CA THR A 591 -19.07 34.24 0.51
C THR A 591 -18.14 33.06 0.24
N GLY A 592 -18.67 31.85 0.04
CA GLY A 592 -17.89 30.61 -0.04
C GLY A 592 -17.56 29.99 1.32
N GLY A 593 -18.09 30.54 2.42
CA GLY A 593 -18.15 29.90 3.74
C GLY A 593 -19.54 29.38 4.08
N TYR A 594 -19.75 29.02 5.34
CA TYR A 594 -20.99 28.43 5.85
C TYR A 594 -21.17 28.65 7.35
N LEU A 595 -22.40 28.45 7.85
CA LEU A 595 -22.76 28.52 9.27
C LEU A 595 -22.82 27.12 9.90
N LEU A 596 -22.18 26.96 11.06
CA LEU A 596 -22.28 25.79 11.92
C LEU A 596 -22.93 26.16 13.25
N LEU A 597 -24.04 25.52 13.58
CA LEU A 597 -24.77 25.71 14.84
C LEU A 597 -24.50 24.54 15.77
N THR A 598 -24.00 24.82 16.97
CA THR A 598 -23.65 23.76 17.93
C THR A 598 -24.89 23.08 18.51
N ASP A 599 -26.01 23.80 18.55
CA ASP A 599 -27.15 23.52 19.44
C ASP A 599 -26.72 23.45 20.91
N ALA A 600 -27.61 23.02 21.81
CA ALA A 600 -27.26 22.70 23.18
C ALA A 600 -26.17 21.62 23.23
N LEU A 601 -25.05 21.92 23.89
CA LEU A 601 -23.94 20.99 24.06
C LEU A 601 -24.20 20.08 25.26
N GLY A 602 -24.03 18.78 25.07
CA GLY A 602 -24.17 17.77 26.11
C GLY A 602 -22.83 17.27 26.64
N THR A 603 -22.90 16.28 27.54
CA THR A 603 -21.74 15.59 28.11
C THR A 603 -21.27 14.38 27.30
N ASP A 604 -21.93 14.06 26.19
CA ASP A 604 -21.49 13.03 25.26
C ASP A 604 -20.21 13.45 24.52
N THR A 605 -19.46 12.48 24.03
CA THR A 605 -18.15 12.71 23.40
C THR A 605 -18.23 13.62 22.17
N ASP A 606 -19.21 13.44 21.30
CA ASP A 606 -19.31 14.25 20.08
C ASP A 606 -19.65 15.70 20.42
N SER A 607 -20.57 15.92 21.36
CA SER A 607 -20.86 17.27 21.88
C SER A 607 -19.66 17.93 22.55
N TYR A 608 -18.85 17.17 23.31
CA TYR A 608 -17.64 17.70 23.95
C TYR A 608 -16.65 18.28 22.94
N PHE A 609 -16.39 17.57 21.84
CA PHE A 609 -15.46 18.03 20.80
C PHE A 609 -16.10 18.91 19.72
N ARG A 610 -17.44 19.04 19.66
CA ARG A 610 -18.16 19.66 18.55
C ARG A 610 -17.61 21.02 18.13
N LEU A 611 -17.34 21.90 19.09
CA LEU A 611 -16.81 23.22 18.79
C LEU A 611 -15.40 23.15 18.18
N SER A 612 -14.52 22.30 18.72
CA SER A 612 -13.19 22.07 18.15
C SER A 612 -13.26 21.46 16.74
N LYS A 613 -14.16 20.49 16.52
CA LYS A 613 -14.40 19.86 15.20
C LYS A 613 -14.88 20.88 14.17
N TYR A 614 -15.75 21.82 14.58
CA TYR A 614 -16.23 22.90 13.71
C TYR A 614 -15.11 23.84 13.30
N PHE A 615 -14.25 24.26 14.23
CA PHE A 615 -13.06 25.03 13.91
C PHE A 615 -12.11 24.27 12.97
N GLN A 616 -11.86 22.98 13.22
CA GLN A 616 -11.01 22.14 12.37
C GLN A 616 -11.54 22.04 10.94
N GLN A 617 -12.84 21.80 10.77
CA GLN A 617 -13.46 21.74 9.44
C GLN A 617 -13.41 23.10 8.74
N ILE A 618 -13.68 24.19 9.46
CA ILE A 618 -13.58 25.55 8.91
C ILE A 618 -12.14 25.84 8.48
N LEU A 619 -11.15 25.47 9.28
CA LEU A 619 -9.74 25.65 8.94
C LEU A 619 -9.34 24.84 7.70
N ALA A 620 -9.77 23.58 7.61
CA ALA A 620 -9.59 22.75 6.43
C ALA A 620 -10.22 23.42 5.20
N SER A 621 -11.48 23.86 5.31
CA SER A 621 -12.19 24.53 4.22
C SER A 621 -11.51 25.84 3.80
N ALA A 622 -11.12 26.68 4.76
CA ALA A 622 -10.42 27.95 4.54
C ALA A 622 -9.06 27.74 3.85
N SER A 623 -8.41 26.61 4.13
CA SER A 623 -7.14 26.20 3.51
C SER A 623 -7.34 25.36 2.24
N ASN A 624 -8.58 25.27 1.73
CA ASN A 624 -8.94 24.47 0.56
C ASN A 624 -8.50 23.01 0.69
N GLU A 625 -8.74 22.41 1.85
CA GLU A 625 -8.56 21.00 2.17
C GLU A 625 -9.91 20.33 2.38
N ASN A 626 -9.92 18.99 2.32
CA ASN A 626 -11.12 18.24 2.59
C ASN A 626 -10.93 17.27 3.75
N VAL A 627 -11.92 17.25 4.64
CA VAL A 627 -12.01 16.26 5.71
C VAL A 627 -12.29 14.90 5.07
N VAL A 628 -11.45 13.92 5.38
CA VAL A 628 -11.54 12.52 4.94
C VAL A 628 -12.45 11.74 5.88
N THR A 629 -12.26 11.94 7.19
CA THR A 629 -13.05 11.32 8.26
C THR A 629 -12.88 12.09 9.58
N ASP A 630 -13.91 12.11 10.43
CA ASP A 630 -13.90 12.75 11.76
C ASP A 630 -14.72 12.00 12.84
N PRO A 631 -14.41 10.73 13.15
CA PRO A 631 -15.07 9.96 14.20
C PRO A 631 -14.61 10.37 15.61
N SER A 632 -15.49 10.17 16.58
CA SER A 632 -15.20 10.38 18.00
C SER A 632 -15.66 9.18 18.82
N GLY A 633 -15.01 8.96 19.96
CA GLY A 633 -15.34 7.85 20.85
C GLY A 633 -14.67 7.97 22.22
N VAL A 634 -14.63 6.84 22.94
CA VAL A 634 -13.88 6.70 24.19
C VAL A 634 -12.81 5.63 24.00
N LEU A 635 -11.74 5.69 24.79
CA LEU A 635 -10.65 4.71 24.82
C LEU A 635 -10.75 3.89 26.12
N PRO A 636 -11.42 2.73 26.10
CA PRO A 636 -11.46 1.85 27.27
C PRO A 636 -10.05 1.43 27.69
N ALA A 637 -9.85 1.21 28.99
CA ALA A 637 -8.57 0.75 29.51
C ALA A 637 -8.16 -0.56 28.82
N SER A 638 -6.92 -0.60 28.33
CA SER A 638 -6.31 -1.77 27.65
C SER A 638 -6.92 -2.19 26.30
N GLU A 639 -7.86 -1.43 25.72
CA GLU A 639 -8.43 -1.72 24.39
C GLU A 639 -7.73 -0.92 23.28
N LEU A 640 -7.50 -1.57 22.14
CA LEU A 640 -7.01 -0.91 20.93
C LEU A 640 -8.19 -0.43 20.10
N VAL A 641 -8.29 0.88 19.89
CA VAL A 641 -9.23 1.46 18.94
C VAL A 641 -8.52 1.66 17.61
N ARG A 642 -9.08 1.10 16.54
CA ARG A 642 -8.52 1.15 15.18
C ARG A 642 -9.47 1.92 14.25
N VAL A 643 -9.11 3.16 13.91
CA VAL A 643 -9.94 4.08 13.12
C VAL A 643 -9.50 4.08 11.65
N PRO A 644 -10.31 3.60 10.70
CA PRO A 644 -9.95 3.59 9.28
C PRO A 644 -10.12 4.97 8.61
N PHE A 645 -9.29 5.28 7.62
CA PHE A 645 -9.46 6.43 6.72
C PHE A 645 -8.89 6.16 5.33
N GLU A 646 -9.50 6.74 4.30
CA GLU A 646 -9.18 6.44 2.89
C GLU A 646 -8.38 7.58 2.25
N LEU A 647 -7.13 7.30 1.86
CA LEU A 647 -6.30 8.18 1.04
C LEU A 647 -6.15 7.61 -0.37
N THR A 648 -5.79 8.44 -1.32
CA THR A 648 -5.72 8.12 -2.76
C THR A 648 -4.41 8.57 -3.38
N GLU A 649 -4.14 8.14 -4.61
CA GLU A 649 -3.02 8.65 -5.42
C GLU A 649 -3.14 10.16 -5.74
N ALA A 650 -4.35 10.72 -5.63
CA ALA A 650 -4.61 12.15 -5.82
C ALA A 650 -4.29 12.98 -4.57
N ASP A 651 -4.15 12.36 -3.40
CA ASP A 651 -3.79 13.02 -2.15
C ASP A 651 -2.29 13.34 -2.11
N ILE A 652 -1.97 14.60 -1.83
CA ILE A 652 -0.60 15.11 -1.84
C ILE A 652 -0.06 15.17 -0.40
N GLU A 653 -0.90 15.64 0.52
CA GLU A 653 -0.58 15.82 1.93
C GLU A 653 -1.80 15.44 2.78
N ALA A 654 -1.55 14.86 3.95
CA ALA A 654 -2.57 14.56 4.95
C ALA A 654 -2.20 15.15 6.31
N THR A 655 -3.20 15.64 7.03
CA THR A 655 -3.10 16.07 8.42
C THR A 655 -4.01 15.20 9.27
N LEU A 656 -3.41 14.38 10.12
CA LEU A 656 -4.08 13.61 11.16
C LEU A 656 -4.09 14.42 12.45
N THR A 657 -5.25 14.64 13.05
CA THR A 657 -5.41 15.30 14.34
C THR A 657 -6.17 14.40 15.30
N VAL A 658 -5.62 14.21 16.48
CA VAL A 658 -6.25 13.47 17.58
C VAL A 658 -6.50 14.45 18.71
N LEU A 659 -7.78 14.76 18.95
CA LEU A 659 -8.23 15.53 20.11
C LEU A 659 -8.53 14.59 21.25
N THR A 660 -8.12 14.96 22.46
CA THR A 660 -8.42 14.20 23.67
C THR A 660 -8.89 15.14 24.78
N ASP A 661 -9.46 14.58 25.85
CA ASP A 661 -9.75 15.33 27.08
C ASP A 661 -8.66 15.16 28.15
N VAL A 662 -7.72 14.23 27.93
CA VAL A 662 -6.50 13.95 28.70
C VAL A 662 -5.36 13.57 27.77
N SER A 663 -4.12 13.88 28.14
CA SER A 663 -2.93 13.56 27.33
C SER A 663 -2.48 12.09 27.39
N ALA A 664 -3.19 11.22 28.10
CA ALA A 664 -2.83 9.82 28.34
C ALA A 664 -3.23 8.87 27.19
N VAL A 665 -2.71 9.11 25.99
CA VAL A 665 -3.03 8.33 24.77
C VAL A 665 -1.77 7.99 23.99
N ASP A 666 -1.65 6.72 23.59
CA ASP A 666 -0.63 6.20 22.65
C ASP A 666 -1.21 6.19 21.23
N LEU A 667 -0.43 6.72 20.27
CA LEU A 667 -0.79 6.85 18.86
C LEU A 667 0.13 5.99 17.98
N LYS A 668 -0.45 5.24 17.07
CA LYS A 668 0.28 4.58 15.97
C LYS A 668 -0.45 4.78 14.64
N LEU A 669 0.30 4.78 13.56
CA LEU A 669 -0.21 4.88 12.20
C LEU A 669 0.01 3.56 11.47
N GLU A 670 -1.05 2.98 10.90
CA GLU A 670 -0.96 1.78 10.08
C GLU A 670 -1.11 2.13 8.59
N THR A 671 -0.16 1.67 7.78
CA THR A 671 -0.19 1.82 6.31
C THR A 671 -1.22 0.88 5.67
N PRO A 672 -1.63 1.09 4.40
CA PRO A 672 -2.50 0.17 3.68
C PRO A 672 -1.90 -1.24 3.49
N ALA A 673 -0.59 -1.38 3.60
CA ALA A 673 0.11 -2.67 3.55
C ALA A 673 0.15 -3.39 4.91
N GLY A 674 -0.32 -2.76 5.99
CA GLY A 674 -0.36 -3.31 7.34
C GLY A 674 0.85 -2.97 8.22
N ASP A 675 1.75 -2.09 7.78
CA ASP A 675 2.89 -1.65 8.59
C ASP A 675 2.40 -0.73 9.71
N VAL A 676 2.59 -1.13 10.97
CA VAL A 676 2.21 -0.32 12.14
C VAL A 676 3.41 0.49 12.63
N ILE A 677 3.31 1.81 12.56
CA ILE A 677 4.38 2.76 12.85
C ILE A 677 4.07 3.48 14.18
N PRO A 678 4.89 3.28 15.23
CA PRO A 678 4.79 4.06 16.47
C PRO A 678 4.99 5.56 16.23
N GLU A 679 4.33 6.40 17.03
CA GLU A 679 4.50 7.87 16.95
C GLU A 679 5.96 8.32 16.94
N ALA A 680 6.80 7.71 17.78
CA ALA A 680 8.22 8.02 17.90
C ALA A 680 9.03 7.81 16.61
N ASP A 681 8.57 6.92 15.72
CA ASP A 681 9.26 6.57 14.47
C ASP A 681 8.76 7.39 13.27
N LEU A 682 7.61 8.08 13.41
CA LEU A 682 6.99 8.86 12.33
C LEU A 682 7.93 9.97 11.81
N ALA A 683 8.66 10.64 12.70
CA ALA A 683 9.60 11.69 12.32
C ALA A 683 10.72 11.19 11.40
N ALA A 684 11.19 9.95 11.60
CA ALA A 684 12.21 9.33 10.75
C ALA A 684 11.70 9.03 9.32
N LEU A 685 10.38 9.12 9.10
CA LEU A 685 9.73 8.91 7.82
C LEU A 685 9.27 10.21 7.15
N GLY A 686 9.68 11.37 7.70
CA GLY A 686 9.32 12.68 7.17
C GLY A 686 7.95 13.19 7.63
N VAL A 687 7.36 12.58 8.66
CA VAL A 687 6.12 13.07 9.29
C VAL A 687 6.47 14.14 10.33
N SER A 688 5.80 15.29 10.27
CA SER A 688 5.87 16.30 11.33
C SER A 688 4.87 15.95 12.43
N VAL A 689 5.34 15.56 13.61
CA VAL A 689 4.51 15.30 14.80
C VAL A 689 4.59 16.50 15.74
N GLN A 690 3.44 17.02 16.18
CA GLN A 690 3.33 18.15 17.09
C GLN A 690 2.29 17.87 18.19
N HIS A 691 2.58 18.33 19.41
CA HIS A 691 1.73 18.17 20.58
C HIS A 691 1.22 19.54 21.00
N GLY A 692 -0.09 19.70 21.00
CA GLY A 692 -0.82 20.88 21.46
C GLY A 692 -1.57 20.60 22.76
N THR A 693 -2.53 21.46 23.09
CA THR A 693 -3.31 21.35 24.32
C THR A 693 -4.35 20.21 24.22
N ASN A 694 -4.06 19.05 24.85
CA ASN A 694 -4.82 17.80 24.71
C ASN A 694 -5.10 17.46 23.23
N MET A 695 -4.05 17.61 22.41
CA MET A 695 -4.11 17.40 20.98
C MET A 695 -2.77 16.87 20.49
N ILE A 696 -2.80 15.85 19.65
CA ILE A 696 -1.65 15.38 18.88
C ILE A 696 -2.00 15.59 17.42
N PHE A 697 -1.10 16.17 16.62
CA PHE A 697 -1.32 16.23 15.19
C PHE A 697 -0.06 15.91 14.39
N CYS A 698 -0.27 15.12 13.34
CA CYS A 698 0.74 14.62 12.44
C CYS A 698 0.46 15.16 11.04
N ARG A 699 1.45 15.79 10.40
CA ARG A 699 1.37 16.20 8.99
C ARG A 699 2.38 15.44 8.16
N PHE A 700 1.95 14.88 7.05
CA PHE A 700 2.84 14.12 6.19
C PHE A 700 2.42 14.18 4.73
N ARG A 701 3.44 14.10 3.86
CA ARG A 701 3.27 14.03 2.42
C ARG A 701 3.31 12.61 1.93
N LEU A 702 2.63 12.39 0.80
CA LEU A 702 2.52 11.08 0.20
C LEU A 702 3.40 10.94 -1.06
N PRO A 703 3.90 9.73 -1.33
CA PRO A 703 3.89 8.55 -0.47
C PRO A 703 4.76 8.69 0.79
N LEU A 704 4.36 8.02 1.88
CA LEU A 704 5.24 7.76 3.01
C LEU A 704 6.22 6.63 2.69
N PRO A 705 7.50 6.75 3.09
CA PRO A 705 8.60 5.89 2.68
C PRO A 705 8.68 4.58 3.49
N VAL A 706 7.54 3.91 3.64
CA VAL A 706 7.42 2.64 4.39
C VAL A 706 7.04 1.53 3.42
N GLY A 707 7.67 0.36 3.57
CA GLY A 707 7.46 -0.79 2.70
C GLY A 707 7.60 -0.43 1.22
N VAL A 708 6.53 -0.61 0.46
CA VAL A 708 6.44 -0.29 -0.98
C VAL A 708 6.17 1.19 -1.30
N GLY A 709 6.17 2.07 -0.30
CA GLY A 709 5.71 3.45 -0.45
C GLY A 709 4.21 3.54 -0.23
N ALA A 710 3.81 3.84 0.99
CA ALA A 710 2.41 3.92 1.38
C ALA A 710 1.80 5.23 0.87
N HIS A 711 0.82 5.15 -0.04
CA HIS A 711 0.13 6.31 -0.62
C HIS A 711 -1.38 6.14 -0.53
N GLY A 712 -2.00 5.60 -1.58
CA GLY A 712 -3.43 5.33 -1.65
C GLY A 712 -3.80 4.00 -1.00
N GLY A 713 -5.02 3.94 -0.46
CA GLY A 713 -5.59 2.78 0.22
C GLY A 713 -6.16 3.14 1.60
N THR A 714 -6.57 2.11 2.33
CA THR A 714 -7.15 2.26 3.67
C THR A 714 -6.06 2.28 4.73
N TRP A 715 -5.88 3.44 5.34
CA TRP A 715 -4.99 3.65 6.48
C TRP A 715 -5.76 3.44 7.79
N HIS A 716 -5.04 3.20 8.89
CA HIS A 716 -5.67 3.18 10.21
C HIS A 716 -4.89 3.99 11.24
N VAL A 717 -5.61 4.71 12.09
CA VAL A 717 -5.08 5.29 13.32
C VAL A 717 -5.34 4.30 14.45
N HIS A 718 -4.29 3.92 15.16
CA HIS A 718 -4.36 3.06 16.33
C HIS A 718 -4.24 3.94 17.56
N LEU A 719 -5.26 3.89 18.41
CA LEU A 719 -5.30 4.62 19.68
C LEU A 719 -5.47 3.64 20.83
N ARG A 720 -4.68 3.85 21.89
CA ARG A 720 -4.82 3.15 23.16
C ARG A 720 -4.63 4.14 24.31
N ALA A 721 -5.35 3.94 25.42
CA ALA A 721 -5.07 4.71 26.63
C ALA A 721 -3.71 4.29 27.22
N ASP A 722 -2.85 5.27 27.54
CA ASP A 722 -1.65 5.03 28.33
C ASP A 722 -2.06 4.81 29.79
N GLU A 723 -2.00 3.55 30.24
CA GLU A 723 -2.46 3.15 31.58
C GLU A 723 -1.67 3.83 32.71
N GLY A 724 -0.38 4.08 32.49
CA GLY A 724 0.48 4.76 33.47
C GLY A 724 0.11 6.23 33.60
N ALA A 725 0.08 6.94 32.47
CA ALA A 725 -0.30 8.35 32.44
C ALA A 725 -1.75 8.57 32.89
N LEU A 726 -2.68 7.67 32.53
CA LEU A 726 -4.08 7.74 32.96
C LEU A 726 -4.21 7.52 34.48
N HIS A 727 -3.42 6.62 35.06
CA HIS A 727 -3.39 6.44 36.51
C HIS A 727 -2.93 7.72 37.22
N GLU A 728 -1.86 8.36 36.75
CA GLU A 728 -1.36 9.62 37.31
C GLU A 728 -2.40 10.75 37.18
N GLU A 729 -3.07 10.84 36.03
CA GLU A 729 -4.12 11.84 35.78
C GLU A 729 -5.31 11.67 36.72
N THR A 730 -5.79 10.44 36.91
CA THR A 730 -6.92 10.15 37.81
C THR A 730 -6.57 10.41 39.28
N VAL A 731 -5.34 10.13 39.70
CA VAL A 731 -4.84 10.46 41.04
C VAL A 731 -4.81 11.98 41.25
N THR A 732 -4.31 12.73 40.26
CA THR A 732 -4.21 14.19 40.33
C THR A 732 -5.59 14.86 40.41
N ARG A 733 -6.56 14.38 39.62
CA ARG A 733 -7.93 14.94 39.61
C ARG A 733 -8.71 14.65 40.90
N ARG A 734 -8.38 13.59 41.65
CA ARG A 734 -9.14 13.11 42.82
C ARG A 734 -9.36 14.18 43.89
N ALA A 735 -8.34 14.98 44.22
CA ALA A 735 -8.43 16.01 45.26
C ALA A 735 -9.40 17.15 44.89
N SER A 736 -9.46 17.51 43.60
CA SER A 736 -10.39 18.53 43.11
C SER A 736 -11.83 18.01 43.02
N ALA A 737 -11.99 16.74 42.68
CA ALA A 737 -13.28 16.03 42.60
C ALA A 737 -13.95 15.83 43.97
N GLU A 738 -13.22 15.89 45.08
CA GLU A 738 -13.81 15.87 46.44
C GLU A 738 -14.58 17.14 46.78
N LYS A 739 -14.28 18.25 46.09
CA LYS A 739 -14.79 19.57 46.41
C LYS A 739 -15.86 20.07 45.43
N ASP A 740 -16.06 19.36 44.32
CA ASP A 740 -16.91 19.78 43.21
C ASP A 740 -17.65 18.58 42.59
N PRO A 741 -18.99 18.52 42.67
CA PRO A 741 -19.79 17.44 42.08
C PRO A 741 -19.61 17.27 40.56
N ALA A 742 -19.36 18.34 39.81
CA ALA A 742 -19.17 18.25 38.37
C ALA A 742 -17.83 17.59 38.04
N ARG A 743 -16.76 17.95 38.76
CA ARG A 743 -15.45 17.30 38.65
C ARG A 743 -15.47 15.85 39.12
N ARG A 744 -16.32 15.52 40.11
CA ARG A 744 -16.56 14.13 40.52
C ARG A 744 -17.17 13.32 39.39
N ALA A 745 -18.25 13.81 38.78
CA ALA A 745 -18.91 13.14 37.67
C ALA A 745 -17.96 12.96 36.47
N ASP A 746 -17.11 13.96 36.20
CA ASP A 746 -16.09 13.88 35.15
C ASP A 746 -15.04 12.79 35.42
N LEU A 747 -14.52 12.74 36.66
CA LEU A 747 -13.56 11.72 37.09
C LEU A 747 -14.16 10.31 37.08
N ASP A 748 -15.41 10.17 37.54
CA ASP A 748 -16.12 8.88 37.56
C ASP A 748 -16.31 8.37 36.11
N ARG A 749 -16.67 9.27 35.18
CA ARG A 749 -16.79 8.99 33.74
C ARG A 749 -15.43 8.59 33.14
N LEU A 750 -14.36 9.33 33.43
CA LEU A 750 -13.00 9.03 32.95
C LEU A 750 -12.55 7.65 33.45
N THR A 751 -12.84 7.33 34.72
CA THR A 751 -12.49 6.03 35.32
C THR A 751 -13.33 4.88 34.73
N ALA A 752 -14.60 5.13 34.42
CA ALA A 752 -15.51 4.10 33.90
C ALA A 752 -15.33 3.81 32.40
N HIS A 753 -14.98 4.81 31.60
CA HIS A 753 -14.97 4.70 30.13
C HIS A 753 -13.61 5.02 29.49
N GLY A 754 -12.67 5.59 30.24
CA GLY A 754 -11.39 6.07 29.75
C GLY A 754 -11.44 7.42 29.03
N PRO A 755 -10.31 7.85 28.42
CA PRO A 755 -10.20 9.10 27.68
C PRO A 755 -11.24 9.23 26.57
N ARG A 756 -11.76 10.43 26.35
CA ARG A 756 -12.51 10.79 25.14
C ARG A 756 -11.52 11.07 24.02
N TYR A 757 -11.88 10.71 22.79
CA TYR A 757 -11.09 11.06 21.61
C TYR A 757 -11.96 11.56 20.45
N SER A 758 -11.36 12.39 19.58
CA SER A 758 -11.81 12.64 18.21
C SER A 758 -10.62 12.49 17.27
N VAL A 759 -10.76 11.69 16.22
CA VAL A 759 -9.76 11.56 15.15
C VAL A 759 -10.28 12.30 13.94
N SER A 760 -9.62 13.39 13.55
CA SER A 760 -9.93 14.12 12.31
C SER A 760 -8.78 13.96 11.33
N VAL A 761 -9.07 13.49 10.12
CA VAL A 761 -8.10 13.42 9.02
C VAL A 761 -8.56 14.38 7.93
N SER A 762 -7.67 15.27 7.52
CA SER A 762 -7.87 16.17 6.37
C SER A 762 -6.77 15.96 5.33
N SER A 763 -7.09 16.24 4.08
CA SER A 763 -6.16 16.07 2.95
C SER A 763 -6.15 17.28 2.03
N TRP A 764 -4.95 17.64 1.56
CA TRP A 764 -4.76 18.50 0.41
C TRP A 764 -4.54 17.62 -0.81
N SER A 765 -5.42 17.77 -1.80
CA SER A 765 -5.65 16.74 -2.81
C SER A 765 -6.05 17.34 -4.15
N ASN A 766 -5.75 16.62 -5.24
CA ASN A 766 -6.37 16.91 -6.54
C ASN A 766 -7.80 16.37 -6.64
N LEU A 767 -8.25 15.56 -5.66
CA LEU A 767 -9.65 15.19 -5.46
C LEU A 767 -10.30 16.22 -4.54
N ARG A 768 -11.20 17.05 -5.09
CA ARG A 768 -11.92 18.11 -4.39
C ARG A 768 -13.36 17.72 -4.15
N PHE A 769 -13.81 17.87 -2.91
CA PHE A 769 -15.19 17.76 -2.49
C PHE A 769 -15.66 19.08 -1.89
N GLY A 770 -16.87 19.53 -2.24
CA GLY A 770 -17.50 20.66 -1.60
C GLY A 770 -19.00 20.46 -1.53
N ALA A 771 -19.59 20.73 -0.37
CA ALA A 771 -21.03 20.68 -0.16
C ALA A 771 -21.57 22.02 0.33
N ARG A 772 -22.83 22.31 -0.01
CA ARG A 772 -23.59 23.46 0.45
C ARG A 772 -24.99 23.03 0.87
N LEU A 773 -25.49 23.70 1.90
CA LEU A 773 -26.87 23.58 2.34
C LEU A 773 -27.55 24.93 2.14
N THR A 774 -28.71 24.90 1.50
CA THR A 774 -29.61 26.05 1.42
C THR A 774 -30.97 25.66 1.97
N GLN A 775 -31.71 26.62 2.51
CA GLN A 775 -33.05 26.39 3.03
C GLN A 775 -34.02 27.41 2.45
N SER A 776 -35.22 26.96 2.06
CA SER A 776 -36.24 27.82 1.44
C SER A 776 -36.83 28.86 2.39
N SER A 777 -36.80 28.57 3.68
CA SER A 777 -37.39 29.33 4.79
C SER A 777 -36.72 28.88 6.09
N MET A 778 -36.85 29.66 7.15
CA MET A 778 -36.49 29.31 8.53
C MET A 778 -37.67 28.75 9.32
N GLU A 779 -38.85 28.53 8.74
CA GLU A 779 -40.05 28.03 9.43
C GLU A 779 -40.26 26.51 9.27
N PRO A 780 -40.99 25.85 10.20
CA PRO A 780 -41.37 24.46 10.06
C PRO A 780 -42.08 24.19 8.73
N GLY A 781 -41.54 23.23 7.96
CA GLY A 781 -41.95 22.94 6.59
C GLY A 781 -40.97 23.44 5.53
N ALA A 782 -39.90 24.16 5.92
CA ALA A 782 -38.83 24.56 5.02
C ALA A 782 -38.21 23.36 4.28
N THR A 783 -37.84 23.57 3.02
CA THR A 783 -37.07 22.61 2.24
C THR A 783 -35.59 22.89 2.43
N LEU A 784 -34.86 21.93 3.00
CA LEU A 784 -33.40 21.89 3.03
C LEU A 784 -32.92 21.26 1.72
N ARG A 785 -32.20 22.03 0.92
CA ARG A 785 -31.56 21.58 -0.32
C ARG A 785 -30.06 21.41 -0.06
N PHE A 786 -29.57 20.21 -0.35
CA PHE A 786 -28.15 19.86 -0.31
C PHE A 786 -27.63 19.83 -1.74
N ASP A 787 -26.55 20.56 -1.98
CA ASP A 787 -25.81 20.54 -3.26
C ASP A 787 -24.36 20.14 -2.96
N ALA A 788 -23.81 19.20 -3.71
CA ALA A 788 -22.42 18.77 -3.56
C ALA A 788 -21.74 18.65 -4.92
N ALA A 789 -20.42 18.87 -4.95
CA ALA A 789 -19.61 18.77 -6.15
C ALA A 789 -18.32 17.98 -5.87
N LEU A 790 -17.95 17.12 -6.81
CA LEU A 790 -16.74 16.31 -6.80
C LEU A 790 -15.94 16.52 -8.08
N THR A 791 -14.66 16.85 -7.94
CA THR A 791 -13.72 16.91 -9.07
C THR A 791 -12.41 16.22 -8.74
N GLU A 792 -11.76 15.65 -9.74
CA GLU A 792 -10.46 14.98 -9.67
C GLU A 792 -9.57 15.56 -10.77
N TYR A 793 -8.46 16.20 -10.40
CA TYR A 793 -7.61 16.98 -11.33
C TYR A 793 -8.41 18.03 -12.13
N GLY A 794 -9.42 18.62 -11.49
CA GLY A 794 -10.33 19.60 -12.10
C GLY A 794 -11.36 19.03 -13.07
N GLN A 795 -11.39 17.70 -13.27
CA GLN A 795 -12.42 17.02 -14.06
C GLN A 795 -13.52 16.49 -13.14
N PRO A 796 -14.81 16.49 -13.55
CA PRO A 796 -15.88 15.93 -12.72
C PRO A 796 -15.70 14.44 -12.43
N VAL A 797 -16.09 14.00 -11.22
CA VAL A 797 -16.13 12.57 -10.84
C VAL A 797 -17.44 11.93 -11.30
N GLU A 798 -17.64 11.86 -12.62
CA GLU A 798 -18.89 11.41 -13.23
C GLU A 798 -19.14 9.90 -13.04
N GLY A 799 -20.28 9.53 -12.43
CA GLY A 799 -20.72 8.13 -12.32
C GLY A 799 -19.82 7.20 -11.50
N ARG A 800 -18.89 7.76 -10.71
CA ARG A 800 -17.89 7.02 -9.93
C ARG A 800 -18.00 7.24 -8.41
N ALA A 801 -18.97 8.02 -7.97
CA ALA A 801 -19.17 8.33 -6.56
C ALA A 801 -20.65 8.34 -6.19
N GLU A 802 -20.91 8.02 -4.92
CA GLU A 802 -22.19 8.15 -4.25
C GLU A 802 -22.07 9.24 -3.18
N VAL A 803 -23.09 10.10 -3.10
CA VAL A 803 -23.16 11.16 -2.09
C VAL A 803 -24.43 11.02 -1.27
N VAL A 804 -24.29 11.06 0.06
CA VAL A 804 -25.40 10.96 1.00
C VAL A 804 -25.30 12.04 2.07
N ALA A 805 -26.43 12.64 2.43
CA ALA A 805 -26.55 13.46 3.62
C ALA A 805 -27.08 12.62 4.79
N GLU A 806 -26.26 12.44 5.82
CA GLU A 806 -26.67 11.89 7.11
C GLU A 806 -27.15 13.03 7.99
N VAL A 807 -28.47 13.17 8.12
CA VAL A 807 -29.10 14.30 8.79
C VAL A 807 -29.62 13.87 10.16
N ARG A 808 -29.05 14.45 11.22
CA ARG A 808 -29.57 14.36 12.57
C ARG A 808 -30.62 15.45 12.79
N ARG A 809 -31.84 15.00 13.07
CA ARG A 809 -32.97 15.85 13.44
C ARG A 809 -32.80 16.48 14.83
N PRO A 810 -33.55 17.55 15.15
CA PRO A 810 -33.60 18.13 16.48
C PRO A 810 -33.98 17.14 17.60
N ASP A 811 -34.80 16.13 17.31
CA ASP A 811 -35.19 15.08 18.26
C ASP A 811 -34.16 13.94 18.37
N GLY A 812 -33.01 14.07 17.71
CA GLY A 812 -31.93 13.11 17.72
C GLY A 812 -32.05 11.97 16.71
N VAL A 813 -33.16 11.87 15.97
CA VAL A 813 -33.35 10.82 14.95
C VAL A 813 -32.42 11.07 13.76
N LEU A 814 -31.68 10.04 13.36
CA LEU A 814 -30.83 10.07 12.16
C LEU A 814 -31.64 9.67 10.93
N MET A 815 -31.45 10.44 9.86
CA MET A 815 -32.03 10.21 8.53
C MET A 815 -30.92 10.14 7.50
N ARG A 816 -31.13 9.37 6.44
CA ARG A 816 -30.26 9.35 5.25
C ARG A 816 -31.03 9.91 4.06
N VAL A 817 -30.46 10.91 3.42
CA VAL A 817 -30.98 11.52 2.21
C VAL A 817 -29.94 11.27 1.11
N PRO A 818 -30.20 10.37 0.14
CA PRO A 818 -29.33 10.23 -1.01
C PRO A 818 -29.36 11.52 -1.84
N LEU A 819 -28.21 11.91 -2.40
CA LEU A 819 -28.14 13.01 -3.36
C LEU A 819 -27.93 12.41 -4.75
N ASP A 820 -28.81 12.77 -5.68
CA ASP A 820 -28.78 12.27 -7.05
C ASP A 820 -27.80 13.10 -7.88
N GLU A 821 -27.02 12.45 -8.74
CA GLU A 821 -26.10 13.11 -9.68
C GLU A 821 -26.91 13.73 -10.84
N GLU A 822 -27.17 15.04 -10.78
CA GLU A 822 -27.97 15.75 -11.81
C GLU A 822 -27.10 16.22 -12.99
N LEU A 823 -25.82 16.50 -12.74
CA LEU A 823 -24.80 16.82 -13.74
C LEU A 823 -23.52 16.06 -13.40
N PRO A 824 -22.61 15.84 -14.36
CA PRO A 824 -21.34 15.17 -14.09
C PRO A 824 -20.64 15.73 -12.84
N GLY A 825 -20.46 14.88 -11.82
CA GLY A 825 -19.83 15.21 -10.55
C GLY A 825 -20.62 16.18 -9.63
N ALA A 826 -21.86 16.52 -9.95
CA ALA A 826 -22.70 17.42 -9.15
C ALA A 826 -23.96 16.70 -8.66
N TYR A 827 -24.18 16.74 -7.34
CA TYR A 827 -25.18 15.95 -6.64
C TYR A 827 -26.15 16.85 -5.91
N THR A 828 -27.45 16.55 -5.98
CA THR A 828 -28.50 17.33 -5.31
C THR A 828 -29.49 16.43 -4.57
N GLY A 829 -29.96 16.90 -3.41
CA GLY A 829 -30.97 16.21 -2.62
C GLY A 829 -31.78 17.18 -1.77
N ASN A 830 -33.01 16.81 -1.43
CA ASN A 830 -33.93 17.67 -0.69
C ASN A 830 -34.52 16.96 0.54
N LEU A 831 -34.78 17.71 1.60
CA LEU A 831 -35.44 17.24 2.82
C LEU A 831 -36.39 18.30 3.37
N THR A 832 -37.61 17.93 3.72
CA THR A 832 -38.53 18.83 4.43
C THR A 832 -38.23 18.84 5.92
N ALA A 833 -37.87 20.00 6.45
CA ALA A 833 -37.60 20.21 7.87
C ALA A 833 -38.90 20.60 8.61
N ALA A 834 -39.66 19.59 9.03
CA ALA A 834 -41.00 19.75 9.58
C ALA A 834 -41.06 20.21 11.06
N MET A 835 -39.93 20.31 11.75
CA MET A 835 -39.86 20.65 13.18
C MET A 835 -38.82 21.74 13.45
N ALA A 836 -39.10 22.54 14.46
CA ALA A 836 -38.19 23.56 14.95
C ALA A 836 -36.99 22.93 15.67
N GLY A 837 -35.82 23.55 15.53
CA GLY A 837 -34.55 23.15 16.10
C GLY A 837 -33.40 23.21 15.09
N VAL A 838 -32.22 22.78 15.51
CA VAL A 838 -31.03 22.68 14.66
C VAL A 838 -31.02 21.32 13.95
N TRP A 839 -30.86 21.34 12.64
CA TRP A 839 -30.68 20.15 11.82
C TRP A 839 -29.21 20.03 11.43
N GLN A 840 -28.57 18.94 11.83
CA GLN A 840 -27.15 18.71 11.60
C GLN A 840 -26.99 17.72 10.45
N ALA A 841 -26.37 18.12 9.35
CA ALA A 841 -26.19 17.27 8.18
C ALA A 841 -24.71 16.99 7.92
N ARG A 842 -24.31 15.72 7.98
CA ARG A 842 -22.99 15.26 7.52
C ARG A 842 -23.13 14.77 6.10
N ILE A 843 -22.57 15.52 5.15
CA ILE A 843 -22.56 15.12 3.74
C ILE A 843 -21.34 14.26 3.51
N ARG A 844 -21.52 13.03 3.03
CA ARG A 844 -20.45 12.06 2.80
C ARG A 844 -20.43 11.64 1.34
N ALA A 845 -19.25 11.70 0.74
CA ALA A 845 -18.97 11.20 -0.58
C ALA A 845 -18.09 9.96 -0.48
N HIS A 846 -18.44 8.91 -1.22
CA HIS A 846 -17.66 7.69 -1.35
C HIS A 846 -17.56 7.32 -2.82
N GLY A 847 -16.39 6.92 -3.30
CA GLY A 847 -16.22 6.58 -4.70
C GLY A 847 -14.84 6.01 -5.02
N HIS A 848 -14.49 6.01 -6.30
CA HIS A 848 -13.17 5.61 -6.78
C HIS A 848 -12.55 6.70 -7.64
N THR A 849 -11.24 6.89 -7.54
CA THR A 849 -10.44 7.73 -8.44
C THR A 849 -10.30 7.11 -9.84
N TYR A 850 -9.68 7.81 -10.80
CA TYR A 850 -9.35 7.22 -12.10
C TYR A 850 -8.46 5.98 -11.95
N GLY A 851 -7.54 6.00 -10.97
CA GLY A 851 -6.69 4.87 -10.60
C GLY A 851 -7.40 3.71 -9.88
N GLN A 852 -8.73 3.75 -9.75
CA GLN A 852 -9.55 2.76 -9.05
C GLN A 852 -9.27 2.66 -7.54
N THR A 853 -8.68 3.68 -6.93
CA THR A 853 -8.48 3.74 -5.48
C THR A 853 -9.73 4.29 -4.82
N ARG A 854 -10.20 3.63 -3.75
CA ARG A 854 -11.36 4.07 -2.99
C ARG A 854 -11.07 5.38 -2.26
N PHE A 855 -12.06 6.26 -2.18
CA PHE A 855 -11.97 7.48 -1.40
C PHE A 855 -13.20 7.72 -0.52
N SER A 856 -13.00 8.50 0.55
CA SER A 856 -14.08 9.12 1.32
C SER A 856 -13.79 10.60 1.55
N ARG A 857 -14.80 11.45 1.44
CA ARG A 857 -14.76 12.85 1.85
C ARG A 857 -16.03 13.18 2.64
N GLU A 858 -15.92 14.04 3.64
CA GLU A 858 -17.07 14.48 4.42
C GLU A 858 -17.05 15.97 4.75
N GLN A 859 -18.24 16.54 4.91
CA GLN A 859 -18.43 17.92 5.31
C GLN A 859 -19.70 18.05 6.17
N GLN A 860 -19.56 18.60 7.36
CA GLN A 860 -20.66 18.95 8.24
C GLN A 860 -21.27 20.29 7.82
N LEU A 861 -22.60 20.34 7.78
CA LEU A 861 -23.41 21.52 7.55
C LEU A 861 -24.53 21.56 8.58
N THR A 862 -25.10 22.75 8.81
CA THR A 862 -26.25 22.90 9.71
C THR A 862 -27.32 23.79 9.09
N ALA A 863 -28.56 23.53 9.48
CA ALA A 863 -29.72 24.37 9.20
C ALA A 863 -30.47 24.65 10.49
N ALA A 864 -31.24 25.74 10.53
CA ALA A 864 -32.11 26.04 11.65
C ALA A 864 -33.55 26.22 11.19
N VAL A 865 -34.46 25.73 12.01
CA VAL A 865 -35.89 25.93 11.84
C VAL A 865 -36.48 26.48 13.13
N LEU A 866 -37.23 27.57 13.04
CA LEU A 866 -37.74 28.38 14.13
C LEU A 866 -39.17 28.81 13.81
N VAL A 867 -40.07 28.74 14.79
CA VAL A 867 -41.43 29.29 14.62
C VAL A 867 -41.32 30.81 14.51
N GLY A 868 -41.78 31.40 13.40
CA GLY A 868 -41.59 32.82 13.09
C GLY A 868 -40.18 33.17 12.57
N GLY A 869 -39.38 32.18 12.16
CA GLY A 869 -37.99 32.36 11.76
C GLY A 869 -37.77 33.25 10.53
N ASP A 870 -38.78 33.38 9.65
CA ASP A 870 -38.72 34.23 8.45
C ASP A 870 -38.94 35.72 8.76
N GLY A 871 -39.53 36.03 9.92
CA GLY A 871 -39.75 37.39 10.42
C GLY A 871 -39.08 37.59 11.78
N PRO A 872 -37.73 37.53 11.88
CA PRO A 872 -37.04 37.62 13.15
C PRO A 872 -37.40 38.94 13.86
N PRO A 873 -37.62 38.93 15.19
CA PRO A 873 -37.89 40.15 15.92
C PRO A 873 -36.76 41.17 15.69
N THR A 874 -37.11 42.43 15.45
CA THR A 874 -36.12 43.51 15.40
C THR A 874 -35.33 43.53 16.72
N PRO A 875 -33.99 43.66 16.68
CA PRO A 875 -33.17 43.81 17.87
C PRO A 875 -33.77 44.88 18.80
N ARG A 876 -34.08 44.51 20.04
CA ARG A 876 -34.66 45.46 21.00
C ARG A 876 -33.59 46.45 21.42
N GLN A 877 -33.82 47.74 21.17
CA GLN A 877 -33.00 48.82 21.72
C GLN A 877 -33.31 49.00 23.21
N GLY A 878 -32.36 48.70 24.09
CA GLY A 878 -32.40 49.12 25.50
C GLY A 878 -32.82 48.05 26.53
N SER A 879 -32.34 48.30 27.76
CA SER A 879 -32.12 47.42 28.92
C SER A 879 -33.34 46.86 29.68
N ASP A 880 -34.49 46.61 29.05
CA ASP A 880 -35.65 46.04 29.76
C ASP A 880 -35.67 44.50 29.68
N GLU A 881 -34.72 43.86 30.39
CA GLU A 881 -34.84 42.45 30.77
C GLU A 881 -35.78 42.31 31.98
N THR A 882 -37.09 42.41 31.72
CA THR A 882 -38.09 41.69 32.51
C THR A 882 -38.99 40.91 31.57
N GLU A 883 -38.74 39.61 31.41
CA GLU A 883 -39.73 38.55 31.72
C GLU A 883 -39.31 37.13 31.26
N LYS A 884 -39.37 36.22 32.25
CA LYS A 884 -39.93 34.85 32.23
C LYS A 884 -39.16 33.70 31.57
N ARG A 885 -38.57 32.91 32.48
CA ARG A 885 -38.44 31.43 32.58
C ARG A 885 -38.74 30.59 31.36
#